data_AF-A0A4P5W189-F1
#
_entry.id   AF-A0A4P5W189-F1
#
_cell.length_a   1.000
_cell.length_b   1.000
_cell.length_c   1.000
_cell.angle_alpha   90.00
_cell.angle_beta   90.00
_cell.angle_gamma   90.00
#
_symmetry.space_group_name_H-M   'P 1'
#
loop_
_entity.id
_entity.type
_entity.pdbx_description
1 polymer ?
#
loop_
_entity_poly.entity_id
_entity_poly.type
_entity_poly.pdbx_seq_one_letter_code
_entity_poly.pdbx_strand_id
1 'polypeptide(L)'
;MLLLTVTACFLLTDADLEARLAAGDTGVDRGETGELGDTWETWETGDTEETGDTADSGETGDTADTGDTAETGDTGETGETGDTADTAETGDTVETGDTADVCPDVDLDGYGDEGCGGGDCDDGDAAVNPGVPEVCNGDDDNCDGSVDEGVTTTWYTDDDEDGYGGTRARTDACSAPIGYVNNTLDCDDGDADINPDASDTCDDVDNDCDGDVDDGLRVPTDYASIQDAIDASSDGESVCVAAGTYSESVDLSGKEITLEGAGSGSTIVDAGGADRTLTINDATISPTVRGFTFTGGDGNYGGGGYVGGLSPVLDDLVFDSNGCTAVADCLGTGLYVLGDVTMTDITVSNNEATPAAATADTIYGAGVYFNSASGSVTRMVVTANTGDVSSGTTYGYVIGAGMSLYGSSVAFVDVELTDNVAYNSGVTADYGSFQGAALALSVDSSTFDGLTISGNTTTGAGTSDTVIGGAVAIGGGSPSFTHLWISDNESGTPGTIAGSAMYLSATSASFTNTILARNDATSTLGSALGTICVIGTSTVSFTNTDVVNNSLSGVGSYGGGIYAEGASTTTLLNTTLYGNGLGGTIHAGGAWYAIDTSTSIDATYSDFYGNSTTEFVGLASPVGRDGNLGVDPLYVNVATKRGTDYDLSLGTGSPLINAGDPSILDVDGSVSDLGAYGGPEGSGW
;
A
#
# COMPACT_ATOMS: atom_id res chain seq x y z
N MET A 1 24.02 38.38 -12.66
CA MET A 1 24.64 37.48 -13.66
C MET A 1 24.77 36.04 -13.14
N LEU A 2 24.52 35.78 -11.84
CA LEU A 2 24.50 34.44 -11.21
C LEU A 2 23.14 33.72 -11.27
N LEU A 3 22.07 34.38 -11.74
CA LEU A 3 20.69 33.86 -11.73
C LEU A 3 20.28 33.09 -13.00
N LEU A 4 21.09 33.14 -14.08
CA LEU A 4 20.69 32.55 -15.37
C LEU A 4 20.86 31.02 -15.42
N THR A 5 21.53 30.42 -14.44
CA THR A 5 21.85 28.98 -14.40
C THR A 5 20.78 28.17 -13.67
N VAL A 6 20.02 28.74 -12.72
CA VAL A 6 18.99 28.00 -11.96
C VAL A 6 17.79 27.66 -12.84
N THR A 7 17.38 28.57 -13.74
CA THR A 7 16.28 28.32 -14.71
C THR A 7 16.65 27.30 -15.78
N ALA A 8 17.94 27.09 -16.06
CA ALA A 8 18.39 26.16 -17.11
C ALA A 8 18.28 24.68 -16.69
N CYS A 9 18.19 24.38 -15.39
CA CYS A 9 18.23 23.01 -14.90
C CYS A 9 16.95 22.21 -15.16
N PHE A 10 15.81 22.88 -15.37
CA PHE A 10 14.55 22.28 -15.83
C PHE A 10 14.35 22.34 -17.35
N LEU A 11 15.32 22.89 -18.10
CA LEU A 11 15.22 23.13 -19.55
C LEU A 11 16.05 22.16 -20.40
N LEU A 12 16.43 20.98 -19.88
CA LEU A 12 16.82 19.87 -20.76
C LEU A 12 15.55 19.42 -21.50
N THR A 13 15.31 20.03 -22.66
CA THR A 13 14.16 19.77 -23.53
C THR A 13 14.25 18.38 -24.15
N ASP A 14 13.09 17.68 -24.24
CA ASP A 14 12.75 16.40 -24.90
C ASP A 14 13.61 15.86 -26.06
N ALA A 15 14.36 16.69 -26.79
CA ALA A 15 15.02 16.28 -28.03
C ALA A 15 16.20 15.30 -27.83
N ASP A 16 16.88 15.34 -26.69
CA ASP A 16 18.02 14.44 -26.41
C ASP A 16 17.59 13.08 -25.83
N LEU A 17 16.40 12.97 -25.23
CA LEU A 17 15.86 11.73 -24.64
C LEU A 17 15.23 10.83 -25.72
N GLU A 18 14.39 11.37 -26.61
CA GLU A 18 13.80 10.60 -27.70
C GLU A 18 14.84 10.06 -28.70
N ALA A 19 15.96 10.77 -28.89
CA ALA A 19 17.04 10.34 -29.76
C ALA A 19 17.82 9.14 -29.22
N ARG A 20 17.80 8.90 -27.90
CA ARG A 20 18.55 7.83 -27.23
C ARG A 20 17.73 6.56 -27.02
N LEU A 21 16.40 6.69 -26.90
CA LEU A 21 15.46 5.56 -26.86
C LEU A 21 15.42 4.78 -28.19
N ALA A 22 15.69 5.43 -29.33
CA ALA A 22 15.66 4.80 -30.64
C ALA A 22 16.88 3.91 -30.98
N ALA A 23 17.88 3.77 -30.09
CA ALA A 23 19.17 3.17 -30.41
C ALA A 23 19.54 1.90 -29.61
N GLY A 24 18.67 1.39 -28.73
CA GLY A 24 19.00 0.31 -27.79
C GLY A 24 18.25 -1.00 -28.01
N ASP A 25 18.30 -1.58 -29.22
CA ASP A 25 18.01 -3.01 -29.39
C ASP A 25 18.93 -3.63 -30.44
N THR A 26 20.04 -4.19 -29.98
CA THR A 26 20.60 -5.39 -30.58
C THR A 26 21.25 -6.20 -29.47
N GLY A 27 20.53 -7.20 -28.95
CA GLY A 27 21.10 -8.23 -28.10
C GLY A 27 22.33 -8.88 -28.74
N VAL A 28 23.32 -9.19 -27.91
CA VAL A 28 24.40 -10.11 -28.27
C VAL A 28 24.70 -11.04 -27.10
N ASP A 29 24.48 -12.30 -27.43
CA ASP A 29 24.68 -13.51 -26.65
C ASP A 29 26.16 -13.80 -26.31
N ARG A 30 26.34 -14.29 -25.08
CA ARG A 30 27.24 -15.38 -24.63
C ARG A 30 28.76 -15.15 -24.43
N GLY A 31 29.20 -15.54 -23.22
CA GLY A 31 30.55 -16.04 -22.95
C GLY A 31 30.79 -16.50 -21.49
N GLU A 32 30.75 -17.82 -21.27
CA GLU A 32 30.88 -18.54 -19.98
C GLU A 32 32.26 -18.45 -19.27
N THR A 33 32.19 -18.46 -17.92
CA THR A 33 33.03 -19.14 -16.89
C THR A 33 34.44 -18.65 -16.51
N GLY A 34 34.62 -18.48 -15.19
CA GLY A 34 35.89 -18.52 -14.45
C GLY A 34 35.66 -18.59 -12.92
N GLU A 35 36.16 -19.65 -12.28
CA GLU A 35 35.89 -20.13 -10.91
C GLU A 35 36.44 -19.31 -9.71
N LEU A 36 35.65 -19.34 -8.62
CA LEU A 36 35.92 -19.54 -7.17
C LEU A 36 37.07 -18.82 -6.42
N GLY A 37 36.71 -18.28 -5.24
CA GLY A 37 37.63 -17.94 -4.14
C GLY A 37 36.96 -17.52 -2.81
N ASP A 38 36.62 -18.50 -1.98
CA ASP A 38 36.69 -18.62 -0.50
C ASP A 38 36.28 -17.52 0.52
N THR A 39 35.25 -17.90 1.31
CA THR A 39 35.10 -17.89 2.80
C THR A 39 35.19 -16.60 3.61
N TRP A 40 34.14 -16.29 4.40
CA TRP A 40 34.24 -15.80 5.79
C TRP A 40 33.08 -16.27 6.69
N GLU A 41 33.38 -16.36 7.99
CA GLU A 41 32.81 -17.21 9.04
C GLU A 41 31.51 -16.71 9.69
N THR A 42 30.73 -17.67 10.22
CA THR A 42 29.56 -17.52 11.08
C THR A 42 29.93 -17.14 12.52
N TRP A 43 29.04 -16.41 13.20
CA TRP A 43 29.05 -16.23 14.67
C TRP A 43 27.71 -16.67 15.25
N GLU A 44 27.77 -17.46 16.32
CA GLU A 44 26.62 -17.99 17.06
C GLU A 44 26.46 -17.33 18.44
N THR A 45 25.18 -17.12 18.80
CA THR A 45 24.51 -17.23 20.12
C THR A 45 24.62 -16.15 21.20
N GLY A 46 23.45 -15.88 21.79
CA GLY A 46 23.23 -15.33 23.13
C GLY A 46 21.76 -15.45 23.56
N ASP A 47 21.42 -16.51 24.29
CA ASP A 47 20.14 -16.77 24.97
C ASP A 47 20.02 -16.07 26.34
N THR A 48 18.80 -16.15 26.91
CA THR A 48 18.30 -15.94 28.30
C THR A 48 17.55 -14.62 28.55
N GLU A 49 16.36 -14.57 29.18
CA GLU A 49 15.83 -15.38 30.30
C GLU A 49 14.30 -15.64 30.23
N GLU A 50 13.91 -16.72 30.90
CA GLU A 50 12.56 -17.22 31.19
C GLU A 50 12.23 -16.96 32.67
N THR A 51 10.98 -16.59 33.02
CA THR A 51 10.25 -16.87 34.29
C THR A 51 8.85 -16.23 34.19
N GLY A 52 7.73 -16.79 34.66
CA GLY A 52 7.43 -18.04 35.35
C GLY A 52 5.93 -18.12 35.69
N ASP A 53 5.44 -19.36 35.83
CA ASP A 53 4.06 -19.77 36.13
C ASP A 53 3.50 -19.44 37.52
N THR A 54 2.16 -19.57 37.63
CA THR A 54 1.29 -20.12 38.72
C THR A 54 0.12 -19.18 39.09
N ALA A 55 -1.13 -19.59 39.36
CA ALA A 55 -1.86 -20.86 39.32
C ALA A 55 -3.39 -20.61 39.57
N ASP A 56 -4.24 -21.43 38.93
CA ASP A 56 -5.37 -22.25 39.45
C ASP A 56 -6.71 -21.69 40.04
N SER A 57 -7.79 -22.32 39.54
CA SER A 57 -8.99 -22.88 40.22
C SER A 57 -10.35 -22.13 40.34
N GLY A 58 -11.41 -22.86 39.88
CA GLY A 58 -12.79 -22.96 40.44
C GLY A 58 -13.82 -21.94 39.90
N GLU A 59 -15.10 -22.25 39.64
CA GLU A 59 -15.99 -23.41 39.86
C GLU A 59 -17.25 -23.28 38.96
N THR A 60 -17.97 -24.40 38.86
CA THR A 60 -19.28 -24.74 38.26
C THR A 60 -20.53 -23.93 38.68
N GLY A 61 -21.61 -23.99 37.87
CA GLY A 61 -22.99 -23.65 38.30
C GLY A 61 -24.09 -23.87 37.24
N ASP A 62 -25.06 -24.73 37.55
CA ASP A 62 -26.12 -25.34 36.71
C ASP A 62 -27.40 -24.51 36.39
N THR A 63 -28.04 -24.88 35.27
CA THR A 63 -29.48 -25.16 34.93
C THR A 63 -30.70 -24.26 35.26
N ALA A 64 -31.73 -24.42 34.38
CA ALA A 64 -33.20 -24.30 34.52
C ALA A 64 -33.83 -23.04 33.87
N ASP A 65 -35.00 -23.02 33.22
CA ASP A 65 -36.09 -23.99 33.01
C ASP A 65 -37.14 -23.45 31.98
N THR A 66 -37.77 -24.37 31.22
CA THR A 66 -39.18 -24.49 30.74
C THR A 66 -40.03 -23.32 30.21
N GLY A 67 -40.79 -23.63 29.14
CA GLY A 67 -42.08 -22.99 28.82
C GLY A 67 -42.83 -23.68 27.66
N ASP A 68 -43.88 -24.44 27.98
CA ASP A 68 -44.74 -25.26 27.10
C ASP A 68 -45.89 -24.53 26.36
N THR A 69 -46.38 -25.21 25.30
CA THR A 69 -47.76 -25.36 24.77
C THR A 69 -48.45 -24.30 23.89
N ALA A 70 -48.90 -24.72 22.69
CA ALA A 70 -50.33 -24.83 22.31
C ALA A 70 -50.59 -25.52 20.94
N GLU A 71 -51.35 -26.62 21.02
CA GLU A 71 -52.27 -27.36 20.11
C GLU A 71 -52.98 -26.63 18.92
N THR A 72 -53.24 -27.34 17.78
CA THR A 72 -54.55 -27.91 17.32
C THR A 72 -54.65 -28.14 15.78
N GLY A 73 -55.00 -29.36 15.33
CA GLY A 73 -56.24 -29.64 14.55
C GLY A 73 -56.20 -30.07 13.04
N ASP A 74 -56.32 -31.38 12.83
CA ASP A 74 -56.92 -32.28 11.78
C ASP A 74 -57.48 -31.77 10.43
N THR A 75 -57.32 -32.56 9.35
CA THR A 75 -58.39 -33.36 8.67
C THR A 75 -57.97 -33.98 7.30
N GLY A 76 -57.94 -35.32 7.20
CA GLY A 76 -58.91 -36.10 6.39
C GLY A 76 -58.49 -36.78 5.07
N GLU A 77 -58.18 -38.10 5.17
CA GLU A 77 -58.58 -39.29 4.37
C GLU A 77 -58.47 -39.36 2.81
N THR A 78 -57.83 -40.43 2.30
CA THR A 78 -58.45 -41.66 1.72
C THR A 78 -57.56 -42.39 0.67
N GLY A 79 -57.18 -43.64 0.97
CA GLY A 79 -57.56 -44.80 0.14
C GLY A 79 -56.52 -45.51 -0.76
N GLU A 80 -55.69 -46.35 -0.13
CA GLU A 80 -55.26 -47.73 -0.45
C GLU A 80 -54.83 -48.22 -1.85
N THR A 81 -53.63 -48.80 -1.83
CA THR A 81 -53.06 -49.87 -2.66
C THR A 81 -53.54 -51.27 -2.25
N GLY A 82 -53.36 -52.28 -3.13
CA GLY A 82 -53.52 -53.68 -2.73
C GLY A 82 -52.95 -54.67 -3.73
N ASP A 83 -51.78 -55.20 -3.39
CA ASP A 83 -51.03 -56.21 -4.13
C ASP A 83 -51.37 -57.66 -3.72
N THR A 84 -50.93 -58.58 -4.57
CA THR A 84 -51.07 -60.05 -4.51
C THR A 84 -50.27 -60.74 -3.40
N ALA A 85 -50.74 -61.89 -2.90
CA ALA A 85 -49.87 -63.01 -2.49
C ALA A 85 -50.57 -64.39 -2.51
N ASP A 86 -49.72 -65.41 -2.68
CA ASP A 86 -49.98 -66.82 -3.01
C ASP A 86 -50.46 -67.75 -1.87
N THR A 87 -51.01 -68.89 -2.32
CA THR A 87 -51.42 -70.13 -1.62
C THR A 87 -50.31 -70.86 -0.82
N ALA A 88 -50.49 -71.79 0.13
CA ALA A 88 -51.51 -72.84 0.34
C ALA A 88 -51.44 -73.53 1.74
N GLU A 89 -52.50 -74.31 2.02
CA GLU A 89 -52.68 -75.50 2.89
C GLU A 89 -53.04 -75.39 4.41
N THR A 90 -54.36 -75.47 4.64
CA THR A 90 -55.15 -76.42 5.47
C THR A 90 -54.64 -77.05 6.77
N GLY A 91 -55.40 -76.82 7.85
CA GLY A 91 -55.52 -77.67 9.04
C GLY A 91 -56.63 -77.17 9.99
N ASP A 92 -57.72 -77.94 10.11
CA ASP A 92 -58.99 -77.61 10.77
C ASP A 92 -59.00 -77.97 12.28
N THR A 93 -59.51 -77.09 13.15
CA THR A 93 -60.63 -77.30 14.10
C THR A 93 -60.61 -76.35 15.31
N VAL A 94 -61.83 -75.96 15.68
CA VAL A 94 -62.31 -74.86 16.55
C VAL A 94 -62.21 -75.18 18.05
N GLU A 95 -61.92 -74.18 18.89
CA GLU A 95 -62.52 -74.04 20.23
C GLU A 95 -62.70 -72.55 20.55
N THR A 96 -63.85 -72.23 21.13
CA THR A 96 -64.38 -70.89 21.37
C THR A 96 -64.06 -70.36 22.77
N GLY A 97 -63.77 -69.05 22.86
CA GLY A 97 -64.14 -68.20 23.99
C GLY A 97 -62.98 -67.67 24.84
N ASP A 98 -62.70 -66.36 24.76
CA ASP A 98 -63.04 -65.42 25.82
C ASP A 98 -62.80 -63.97 25.36
N THR A 99 -63.70 -63.08 25.77
CA THR A 99 -63.66 -61.63 25.53
C THR A 99 -62.48 -60.99 26.26
N ALA A 100 -61.54 -60.44 25.50
CA ALA A 100 -60.63 -59.40 25.92
C ALA A 100 -60.57 -58.34 24.80
N ASP A 101 -60.70 -57.08 25.21
CA ASP A 101 -60.46 -55.84 24.46
C ASP A 101 -60.80 -55.81 22.97
N VAL A 102 -61.94 -55.22 22.66
CA VAL A 102 -62.12 -54.58 21.35
C VAL A 102 -61.41 -53.23 21.49
N CYS A 103 -60.23 -53.11 20.89
CA CYS A 103 -59.70 -51.80 20.56
C CYS A 103 -60.68 -51.12 19.61
N PRO A 104 -61.22 -49.94 19.95
CA PRO A 104 -61.93 -49.13 18.99
C PRO A 104 -61.03 -48.90 17.78
N ASP A 105 -61.65 -48.96 16.62
CA ASP A 105 -61.13 -48.58 15.31
C ASP A 105 -61.97 -47.36 14.95
N VAL A 106 -61.44 -46.15 15.19
CA VAL A 106 -62.22 -44.91 15.17
C VAL A 106 -62.35 -44.33 13.75
N ASP A 107 -61.32 -44.47 12.93
CA ASP A 107 -61.29 -44.01 11.52
C ASP A 107 -61.69 -45.09 10.49
N LEU A 108 -61.83 -46.35 10.91
CA LEU A 108 -62.29 -47.50 10.12
C LEU A 108 -61.30 -48.01 9.07
N ASP A 109 -60.00 -47.87 9.30
CA ASP A 109 -58.95 -48.40 8.44
C ASP A 109 -58.63 -49.90 8.69
N GLY A 110 -59.13 -50.45 9.81
CA GLY A 110 -59.00 -51.85 10.18
C GLY A 110 -57.91 -52.16 11.22
N TYR A 111 -57.18 -51.15 11.68
CA TYR A 111 -56.35 -51.18 12.87
C TYR A 111 -57.10 -50.52 14.04
N GLY A 112 -56.55 -50.56 15.24
CA GLY A 112 -57.22 -49.92 16.38
C GLY A 112 -56.20 -49.40 17.37
N ASP A 113 -56.64 -48.52 18.26
CA ASP A 113 -55.76 -47.76 19.17
C ASP A 113 -54.62 -48.59 19.79
N GLU A 114 -53.37 -48.16 19.57
CA GLU A 114 -52.16 -48.74 20.17
C GLU A 114 -52.26 -48.76 21.70
N GLY A 115 -52.93 -47.78 22.31
CA GLY A 115 -53.16 -47.67 23.76
C GLY A 115 -53.91 -48.85 24.38
N CYS A 116 -54.64 -49.63 23.59
CA CYS A 116 -55.26 -50.89 24.00
C CYS A 116 -54.68 -52.13 23.30
N GLY A 117 -53.66 -51.95 22.45
CA GLY A 117 -52.92 -53.01 21.78
C GLY A 117 -53.35 -53.33 20.34
N GLY A 118 -54.05 -52.42 19.65
CA GLY A 118 -54.50 -52.62 18.26
C GLY A 118 -53.47 -52.24 17.18
N GLY A 119 -52.37 -51.59 17.55
CA GLY A 119 -51.22 -51.31 16.68
C GLY A 119 -51.29 -50.01 15.89
N ASP A 120 -52.37 -49.26 16.01
CA ASP A 120 -52.55 -47.96 15.36
C ASP A 120 -52.08 -46.81 16.26
N CYS A 121 -51.08 -46.06 15.79
CA CYS A 121 -50.48 -44.96 16.53
C CYS A 121 -51.30 -43.65 16.45
N ASP A 122 -52.23 -43.52 15.50
CA ASP A 122 -53.25 -42.45 15.47
C ASP A 122 -54.59 -42.97 14.91
N ASP A 123 -55.38 -43.62 15.78
CA ASP A 123 -56.71 -44.19 15.51
C ASP A 123 -57.76 -43.17 14.98
N GLY A 124 -57.40 -41.89 14.86
CA GLY A 124 -58.21 -40.84 14.27
C GLY A 124 -57.88 -40.49 12.81
N ASP A 125 -56.78 -41.00 12.26
CA ASP A 125 -56.32 -40.72 10.90
C ASP A 125 -56.01 -42.00 10.11
N ALA A 126 -56.91 -42.35 9.17
CA ALA A 126 -56.77 -43.53 8.32
C ALA A 126 -55.55 -43.51 7.37
N ALA A 127 -54.74 -42.44 7.39
CA ALA A 127 -53.45 -42.38 6.73
C ALA A 127 -52.27 -42.83 7.63
N VAL A 128 -52.49 -43.05 8.93
CA VAL A 128 -51.47 -43.38 9.93
C VAL A 128 -51.78 -44.77 10.48
N ASN A 129 -51.16 -45.81 9.93
CA ASN A 129 -51.35 -47.18 10.42
C ASN A 129 -50.25 -48.14 9.96
N PRO A 130 -50.12 -49.34 10.60
CA PRO A 130 -49.11 -50.32 10.26
C PRO A 130 -49.02 -50.67 8.76
N GLY A 131 -47.93 -50.24 8.13
CA GLY A 131 -47.57 -50.58 6.76
C GLY A 131 -47.98 -49.58 5.68
N VAL A 132 -48.46 -48.39 6.05
CA VAL A 132 -48.54 -47.23 5.14
C VAL A 132 -47.13 -46.78 4.71
N PRO A 133 -46.90 -46.26 3.49
CA PRO A 133 -45.64 -45.61 3.16
C PRO A 133 -45.54 -44.20 3.77
N GLU A 134 -44.41 -43.87 4.38
CA GLU A 134 -44.12 -42.53 4.90
C GLU A 134 -44.32 -41.40 3.88
N VAL A 135 -44.81 -40.27 4.36
CA VAL A 135 -44.80 -38.97 3.70
C VAL A 135 -44.16 -37.94 4.62
N CYS A 136 -43.37 -37.01 4.08
CA CYS A 136 -42.59 -36.08 4.90
C CYS A 136 -43.50 -34.99 5.56
N ASN A 137 -44.22 -35.36 6.61
CA ASN A 137 -45.22 -34.55 7.32
C ASN A 137 -44.90 -34.38 8.81
N GLY A 138 -43.93 -35.12 9.35
CA GLY A 138 -43.57 -35.10 10.77
C GLY A 138 -44.36 -36.09 11.64
N ASP A 139 -45.13 -36.98 11.02
CA ASP A 139 -45.88 -38.06 11.67
C ASP A 139 -45.19 -39.42 11.36
N ASP A 140 -45.43 -40.43 12.20
CA ASP A 140 -45.00 -41.82 11.96
C ASP A 140 -46.15 -42.53 11.23
N ASP A 141 -46.25 -42.35 9.91
CA ASP A 141 -47.42 -42.79 9.14
C ASP A 141 -47.58 -44.33 9.18
N ASN A 142 -46.48 -45.06 9.35
CA ASN A 142 -46.46 -46.52 9.31
C ASN A 142 -46.45 -47.20 10.69
N CYS A 143 -46.42 -46.40 11.76
CA CYS A 143 -46.38 -46.82 13.16
C CYS A 143 -45.24 -47.80 13.50
N ASP A 144 -44.06 -47.67 12.87
CA ASP A 144 -42.88 -48.50 13.18
C ASP A 144 -41.99 -47.94 14.29
N GLY A 145 -42.33 -46.73 14.78
CA GLY A 145 -41.62 -46.00 15.81
C GLY A 145 -40.58 -45.02 15.27
N SER A 146 -40.57 -44.78 13.96
CA SER A 146 -39.67 -43.86 13.26
C SER A 146 -40.50 -42.85 12.48
N VAL A 147 -40.11 -41.58 12.50
CA VAL A 147 -40.86 -40.51 11.80
C VAL A 147 -40.17 -40.19 10.48
N ASP A 148 -40.93 -40.12 9.39
CA ASP A 148 -40.51 -39.69 8.06
C ASP A 148 -39.32 -40.51 7.47
N GLU A 149 -39.17 -41.78 7.83
CA GLU A 149 -38.02 -42.55 7.35
C GLU A 149 -38.11 -42.87 5.85
N GLY A 150 -36.95 -42.84 5.18
CA GLY A 150 -36.87 -43.05 3.74
C GLY A 150 -37.42 -41.91 2.86
N VAL A 151 -38.00 -40.85 3.44
CA VAL A 151 -38.51 -39.67 2.71
C VAL A 151 -37.78 -38.35 3.01
N THR A 152 -36.91 -38.32 4.03
CA THR A 152 -36.05 -37.17 4.34
C THR A 152 -34.88 -37.02 3.37
N THR A 153 -34.41 -35.78 3.18
CA THR A 153 -33.12 -35.49 2.54
C THR A 153 -32.09 -35.21 3.63
N THR A 154 -30.86 -35.70 3.45
CA THR A 154 -29.74 -35.34 4.32
C THR A 154 -29.20 -33.97 3.95
N TRP A 155 -29.14 -33.07 4.93
CA TRP A 155 -28.59 -31.73 4.83
C TRP A 155 -27.32 -31.61 5.67
N TYR A 156 -26.39 -30.78 5.24
CA TYR A 156 -25.08 -30.54 5.85
C TYR A 156 -25.00 -29.10 6.32
N THR A 157 -24.32 -28.86 7.42
CA THR A 157 -24.10 -27.49 7.92
C THR A 157 -23.27 -26.70 6.92
N ASP A 158 -23.56 -25.41 6.84
CA ASP A 158 -22.87 -24.38 6.06
C ASP A 158 -22.47 -23.33 7.11
N ASP A 159 -21.30 -23.53 7.71
CA ASP A 159 -20.88 -22.87 8.97
C ASP A 159 -20.34 -21.44 8.71
N ASP A 160 -19.89 -21.15 7.48
CA ASP A 160 -19.37 -19.85 7.03
C ASP A 160 -20.31 -19.08 6.05
N GLU A 161 -21.44 -19.67 5.68
CA GLU A 161 -22.52 -19.10 4.86
C GLU A 161 -22.14 -18.87 3.38
N ASP A 162 -21.25 -19.67 2.81
CA ASP A 162 -20.83 -19.57 1.40
C ASP A 162 -21.71 -20.38 0.42
N GLY A 163 -22.57 -21.26 0.94
CA GLY A 163 -23.49 -22.11 0.17
C GLY A 163 -22.99 -23.53 -0.11
N TYR A 164 -21.80 -23.87 0.37
CA TYR A 164 -21.24 -25.20 0.43
C TYR A 164 -21.32 -25.73 1.86
N GLY A 165 -21.23 -27.05 2.02
CA GLY A 165 -21.42 -27.66 3.32
C GLY A 165 -20.39 -28.74 3.60
N GLY A 166 -20.01 -28.85 4.86
CA GLY A 166 -18.99 -29.79 5.32
C GLY A 166 -19.51 -31.21 5.59
N THR A 167 -18.60 -32.17 5.68
CA THR A 167 -18.96 -33.58 5.96
C THR A 167 -19.25 -33.89 7.44
N ARG A 168 -18.98 -32.94 8.34
CA ARG A 168 -18.93 -33.19 9.80
C ARG A 168 -20.29 -33.16 10.48
N ALA A 169 -21.12 -32.16 10.16
CA ALA A 169 -22.43 -31.97 10.77
C ALA A 169 -23.51 -32.18 9.71
N ARG A 170 -24.44 -33.10 9.99
CA ARG A 170 -25.56 -33.39 9.09
C ARG A 170 -26.84 -33.70 9.85
N THR A 171 -27.97 -33.39 9.24
CA THR A 171 -29.30 -33.72 9.74
C THR A 171 -30.19 -34.18 8.60
N ASP A 172 -31.07 -35.14 8.87
CA ASP A 172 -32.11 -35.55 7.94
C ASP A 172 -33.34 -34.66 8.15
N ALA A 173 -33.87 -34.07 7.08
CA ALA A 173 -35.05 -33.20 7.12
C ALA A 173 -35.78 -33.12 5.77
N CYS A 174 -37.07 -32.79 5.81
CA CYS A 174 -37.90 -32.61 4.60
C CYS A 174 -37.48 -31.43 3.72
N SER A 175 -36.90 -30.39 4.32
CA SER A 175 -36.45 -29.17 3.66
C SER A 175 -35.21 -28.63 4.35
N ALA A 176 -34.41 -27.83 3.63
CA ALA A 176 -33.21 -27.19 4.15
C ALA A 176 -33.47 -26.48 5.48
N PRO A 177 -32.86 -26.94 6.59
CA PRO A 177 -32.79 -26.14 7.81
C PRO A 177 -32.02 -24.83 7.53
N ILE A 178 -32.22 -23.82 8.39
CA ILE A 178 -31.44 -22.57 8.29
C ILE A 178 -29.97 -22.89 8.61
N GLY A 179 -29.04 -22.43 7.77
CA GLY A 179 -27.60 -22.71 7.89
C GLY A 179 -27.19 -24.11 7.43
N TYR A 180 -27.97 -24.71 6.53
CA TYR A 180 -27.69 -26.04 5.98
C TYR A 180 -27.93 -26.09 4.47
N VAL A 181 -27.10 -26.86 3.77
CA VAL A 181 -27.14 -27.09 2.31
C VAL A 181 -27.16 -28.58 1.97
N ASN A 182 -27.49 -28.94 0.73
CA ASN A 182 -27.64 -30.34 0.30
C ASN A 182 -26.40 -30.93 -0.40
N ASN A 183 -25.23 -30.38 -0.12
CA ASN A 183 -23.97 -30.81 -0.70
C ASN A 183 -22.93 -31.04 0.42
N THR A 184 -21.83 -31.70 0.08
CA THR A 184 -20.70 -31.97 1.00
C THR A 184 -19.39 -31.53 0.38
N LEU A 185 -19.44 -30.51 -0.48
CA LEU A 185 -18.33 -30.20 -1.38
C LEU A 185 -17.31 -29.28 -0.74
N ASP A 186 -17.60 -28.78 0.46
CA ASP A 186 -16.70 -27.95 1.22
C ASP A 186 -15.63 -28.78 1.94
N CYS A 187 -14.37 -28.45 1.67
CA CYS A 187 -13.22 -29.06 2.30
C CYS A 187 -12.79 -28.36 3.60
N ASP A 188 -13.17 -27.09 3.83
CA ASP A 188 -13.06 -26.39 5.11
C ASP A 188 -14.27 -25.46 5.40
N ASP A 189 -15.36 -26.07 5.84
CA ASP A 189 -16.68 -25.50 6.24
C ASP A 189 -16.66 -24.31 7.23
N GLY A 190 -15.49 -23.87 7.68
CA GLY A 190 -15.33 -22.70 8.55
C GLY A 190 -14.65 -21.51 7.86
N ASP A 191 -14.35 -21.60 6.56
CA ASP A 191 -13.64 -20.62 5.77
C ASP A 191 -14.29 -20.44 4.38
N ALA A 192 -15.05 -19.34 4.22
CA ALA A 192 -15.81 -19.04 3.00
C ALA A 192 -14.95 -18.81 1.75
N ASP A 193 -13.61 -18.77 1.89
CA ASP A 193 -12.66 -18.69 0.78
C ASP A 193 -12.18 -20.09 0.32
N ILE A 194 -12.63 -21.18 0.96
CA ILE A 194 -12.26 -22.58 0.66
C ILE A 194 -13.52 -23.38 0.26
N ASN A 195 -13.83 -23.40 -1.03
CA ASN A 195 -14.99 -24.12 -1.57
C ASN A 195 -14.86 -24.35 -3.08
N PRO A 196 -15.69 -25.21 -3.70
CA PRO A 196 -15.61 -25.52 -5.13
C PRO A 196 -15.75 -24.39 -6.14
N ASP A 197 -16.21 -23.21 -5.72
CA ASP A 197 -16.28 -22.02 -6.58
C ASP A 197 -15.11 -21.04 -6.33
N ALA A 198 -14.25 -21.32 -5.34
CA ALA A 198 -13.03 -20.57 -5.09
C ALA A 198 -12.02 -20.76 -6.23
N SER A 199 -10.94 -20.01 -6.18
CA SER A 199 -9.80 -20.16 -7.09
C SER A 199 -8.56 -20.37 -6.25
N ASP A 200 -7.73 -21.33 -6.64
CA ASP A 200 -6.49 -21.60 -5.92
C ASP A 200 -5.58 -20.38 -5.82
N THR A 201 -5.10 -20.18 -4.61
CA THR A 201 -4.02 -19.27 -4.26
C THR A 201 -2.77 -20.09 -3.97
N CYS A 202 -1.58 -19.52 -4.12
CA CYS A 202 -0.34 -20.25 -3.85
C CYS A 202 -0.01 -20.31 -2.34
N ASP A 203 -0.93 -20.84 -1.53
CA ASP A 203 -0.86 -20.87 -0.06
C ASP A 203 -0.70 -22.30 0.52
N ASP A 204 -0.42 -23.29 -0.34
CA ASP A 204 -0.39 -24.72 0.00
C ASP A 204 -1.75 -25.25 0.54
N VAL A 205 -2.86 -24.61 0.17
CA VAL A 205 -4.25 -25.04 0.47
C VAL A 205 -5.01 -25.27 -0.83
N ASP A 206 -5.73 -26.40 -0.88
CA ASP A 206 -6.71 -26.71 -1.94
C ASP A 206 -7.94 -25.82 -1.72
N ASN A 207 -7.92 -24.61 -2.27
CA ASN A 207 -8.99 -23.62 -2.03
C ASN A 207 -10.25 -24.02 -2.79
N ASP A 208 -10.13 -24.63 -3.96
CA ASP A 208 -11.29 -25.02 -4.78
C ASP A 208 -11.77 -26.47 -4.57
N CYS A 209 -11.21 -27.15 -3.56
CA CYS A 209 -11.58 -28.49 -3.14
C CYS A 209 -11.58 -29.54 -4.28
N ASP A 210 -10.79 -29.34 -5.33
CA ASP A 210 -10.71 -30.25 -6.47
C ASP A 210 -9.72 -31.42 -6.25
N GLY A 211 -8.89 -31.30 -5.21
CA GLY A 211 -7.92 -32.28 -4.75
C GLY A 211 -6.48 -32.01 -5.15
N ASP A 212 -6.23 -30.97 -5.96
CA ASP A 212 -4.91 -30.39 -6.20
C ASP A 212 -4.72 -29.16 -5.28
N VAL A 213 -3.54 -29.04 -4.67
CA VAL A 213 -3.29 -28.06 -3.58
C VAL A 213 -2.88 -26.68 -4.10
N ASP A 214 -2.51 -26.60 -5.38
CA ASP A 214 -2.36 -25.35 -6.11
C ASP A 214 -2.36 -25.72 -7.61
N ASP A 215 -3.39 -25.31 -8.35
CA ASP A 215 -3.58 -25.63 -9.77
C ASP A 215 -2.54 -25.01 -10.73
N GLY A 216 -1.62 -24.19 -10.21
CA GLY A 216 -0.57 -23.50 -10.94
C GLY A 216 0.69 -24.34 -11.23
N LEU A 217 1.56 -23.80 -12.09
CA LEU A 217 2.90 -24.38 -12.32
C LEU A 217 3.79 -24.10 -11.11
N ARG A 218 4.36 -25.14 -10.48
CA ARG A 218 5.15 -24.97 -9.24
C ARG A 218 6.65 -24.96 -9.46
N VAL A 219 7.32 -24.06 -8.75
CA VAL A 219 8.78 -23.91 -8.73
C VAL A 219 9.29 -24.08 -7.29
N PRO A 220 10.19 -25.04 -7.00
CA PRO A 220 10.99 -25.84 -7.94
C PRO A 220 10.41 -27.22 -8.31
N THR A 221 9.19 -27.56 -7.88
CA THR A 221 8.65 -28.92 -7.95
C THR A 221 8.45 -29.43 -9.37
N ASP A 222 7.80 -28.63 -10.22
CA ASP A 222 7.48 -28.96 -11.60
C ASP A 222 8.54 -28.41 -12.57
N TYR A 223 9.07 -27.21 -12.27
CA TYR A 223 10.12 -26.53 -13.03
C TYR A 223 11.26 -26.13 -12.11
N ALA A 224 12.51 -26.27 -12.57
CA ALA A 224 13.67 -25.97 -11.74
C ALA A 224 13.95 -24.46 -11.58
N SER A 225 13.52 -23.64 -12.53
CA SER A 225 13.67 -22.17 -12.53
C SER A 225 12.32 -21.50 -12.74
N ILE A 226 12.23 -20.24 -12.31
CA ILE A 226 11.02 -19.44 -12.45
C ILE A 226 10.76 -19.14 -13.93
N GLN A 227 11.78 -18.77 -14.69
CA GLN A 227 11.61 -18.46 -16.11
C GLN A 227 11.12 -19.66 -16.93
N ASP A 228 11.56 -20.88 -16.63
CA ASP A 228 11.09 -22.07 -17.36
C ASP A 228 9.58 -22.31 -17.12
N ALA A 229 9.08 -22.00 -15.92
CA ALA A 229 7.65 -22.06 -15.62
C ALA A 229 6.86 -20.96 -16.34
N ILE A 230 7.36 -19.71 -16.31
CA ILE A 230 6.77 -18.59 -17.06
C ILE A 230 6.71 -18.90 -18.56
N ASP A 231 7.76 -19.49 -19.13
CA ASP A 231 7.81 -19.83 -20.55
C ASP A 231 6.78 -20.91 -20.91
N ALA A 232 6.55 -21.87 -20.00
CA ALA A 232 5.61 -22.97 -20.18
C ALA A 232 4.14 -22.59 -19.94
N SER A 233 3.87 -21.52 -19.18
CA SER A 233 2.51 -21.12 -18.81
C SER A 233 1.69 -20.58 -19.97
N SER A 234 0.37 -20.72 -19.84
CA SER A 234 -0.64 -20.11 -20.70
C SER A 234 -1.22 -18.85 -20.05
N ASP A 235 -1.80 -17.95 -20.86
CA ASP A 235 -2.48 -16.76 -20.34
C ASP A 235 -3.63 -17.16 -19.38
N GLY A 236 -3.71 -16.48 -18.24
CA GLY A 236 -4.66 -16.73 -17.15
C GLY A 236 -4.20 -17.76 -16.12
N GLU A 237 -3.04 -18.40 -16.31
CA GLU A 237 -2.51 -19.42 -15.40
C GLU A 237 -1.66 -18.80 -14.28
N SER A 238 -1.49 -19.53 -13.17
CA SER A 238 -0.65 -19.14 -12.04
C SER A 238 0.70 -19.86 -12.07
N VAL A 239 1.77 -19.18 -11.65
CA VAL A 239 3.08 -19.75 -11.39
C VAL A 239 3.41 -19.55 -9.92
N CYS A 240 3.38 -20.63 -9.14
CA CYS A 240 3.61 -20.64 -7.70
C CYS A 240 5.09 -20.93 -7.40
N VAL A 241 5.75 -20.00 -6.69
CA VAL A 241 7.17 -20.08 -6.38
C VAL A 241 7.36 -20.23 -4.87
N ALA A 242 7.88 -21.39 -4.47
CA ALA A 242 8.19 -21.67 -3.08
C ALA A 242 9.28 -20.73 -2.53
N ALA A 243 9.35 -20.63 -1.20
CA ALA A 243 10.41 -19.88 -0.53
C ALA A 243 11.81 -20.37 -0.96
N GLY A 244 12.70 -19.44 -1.28
CA GLY A 244 14.04 -19.75 -1.77
C GLY A 244 14.74 -18.57 -2.42
N THR A 245 16.01 -18.79 -2.80
CA THR A 245 16.78 -17.85 -3.62
C THR A 245 17.02 -18.45 -4.99
N TYR A 246 16.58 -17.74 -6.02
CA TYR A 246 16.61 -18.15 -7.40
C TYR A 246 17.60 -17.25 -8.15
N SER A 247 18.73 -17.82 -8.57
CA SER A 247 19.78 -17.08 -9.29
C SER A 247 19.46 -17.00 -10.77
N GLU A 248 18.57 -16.07 -11.13
CA GLU A 248 18.08 -15.85 -12.48
C GLU A 248 17.51 -14.43 -12.66
N SER A 249 17.08 -14.12 -13.87
CA SER A 249 16.25 -12.96 -14.19
C SER A 249 14.91 -13.48 -14.71
N VAL A 250 13.81 -12.77 -14.42
CA VAL A 250 12.47 -13.12 -14.85
C VAL A 250 11.89 -12.08 -15.82
N ASP A 251 11.31 -12.55 -16.92
CA ASP A 251 10.69 -11.75 -17.98
C ASP A 251 9.29 -12.29 -18.27
N LEU A 252 8.28 -11.47 -17.99
CA LEU A 252 6.86 -11.75 -18.23
C LEU A 252 6.36 -11.11 -19.54
N SER A 253 7.25 -10.60 -20.40
CA SER A 253 6.84 -9.95 -21.65
C SER A 253 6.05 -10.91 -22.54
N GLY A 254 4.79 -10.53 -22.81
CA GLY A 254 3.85 -11.35 -23.59
C GLY A 254 3.19 -12.49 -22.81
N LYS A 255 3.24 -12.48 -21.47
CA LYS A 255 2.61 -13.47 -20.59
C LYS A 255 1.60 -12.80 -19.67
N GLU A 256 0.31 -13.03 -19.91
CA GLU A 256 -0.77 -12.53 -19.04
C GLU A 256 -1.06 -13.55 -17.94
N ILE A 257 -0.19 -13.62 -16.94
CA ILE A 257 -0.22 -14.63 -15.86
C ILE A 257 -0.19 -14.00 -14.47
N THR A 258 -0.46 -14.82 -13.46
CA THR A 258 -0.15 -14.52 -12.05
C THR A 258 1.16 -15.19 -11.67
N LEU A 259 2.17 -14.40 -11.29
CA LEU A 259 3.42 -14.89 -10.72
C LEU A 259 3.41 -14.61 -9.21
N GLU A 260 3.42 -15.66 -8.41
CA GLU A 260 3.23 -15.56 -6.97
C GLU A 260 4.33 -16.31 -6.22
N GLY A 261 5.00 -15.59 -5.32
CA GLY A 261 6.01 -16.15 -4.42
C GLY A 261 5.43 -16.33 -3.03
N ALA A 262 6.04 -17.22 -2.24
CA ALA A 262 5.67 -17.46 -0.83
C ALA A 262 5.80 -16.25 0.12
N GLY A 263 6.07 -15.04 -0.38
CA GLY A 263 6.20 -13.79 0.37
C GLY A 263 7.52 -13.07 0.08
N SER A 264 7.48 -11.72 0.07
CA SER A 264 8.64 -10.90 -0.27
C SER A 264 9.85 -11.15 0.63
N GLY A 265 9.65 -11.51 1.90
CA GLY A 265 10.72 -11.84 2.85
C GLY A 265 11.36 -13.23 2.65
N SER A 266 10.81 -14.09 1.78
CA SER A 266 11.23 -15.49 1.64
C SER A 266 11.52 -15.94 0.21
N THR A 267 11.00 -15.24 -0.80
CA THR A 267 11.17 -15.60 -2.21
C THR A 267 12.02 -14.54 -2.91
N ILE A 268 13.28 -14.87 -3.19
CA ILE A 268 14.29 -13.92 -3.67
C ILE A 268 14.72 -14.31 -5.09
N VAL A 269 14.62 -13.37 -6.02
CA VAL A 269 15.20 -13.46 -7.37
C VAL A 269 16.46 -12.62 -7.42
N ASP A 270 17.61 -13.28 -7.58
CA ASP A 270 18.93 -12.65 -7.63
C ASP A 270 19.53 -12.74 -9.05
N ALA A 271 19.61 -11.59 -9.73
CA ALA A 271 20.12 -11.51 -11.09
C ALA A 271 21.66 -11.63 -11.19
N GLY A 272 22.39 -11.61 -10.07
CA GLY A 272 23.84 -11.82 -10.05
C GLY A 272 24.66 -10.85 -10.92
N GLY A 273 24.16 -9.62 -11.11
CA GLY A 273 24.74 -8.57 -11.94
C GLY A 273 24.26 -8.57 -13.41
N ALA A 274 23.20 -9.31 -13.75
CA ALA A 274 22.55 -9.17 -15.05
C ALA A 274 21.83 -7.81 -15.16
N ASP A 275 21.43 -7.40 -16.37
CA ASP A 275 20.81 -6.09 -16.63
C ASP A 275 19.59 -5.83 -15.73
N ARG A 276 18.62 -6.74 -15.72
CA ARG A 276 17.37 -6.61 -14.95
C ARG A 276 17.04 -7.88 -14.21
N THR A 277 16.46 -7.76 -13.03
CA THR A 277 15.88 -8.89 -12.27
C THR A 277 14.45 -9.18 -12.71
N LEU A 278 13.59 -8.17 -12.83
CA LEU A 278 12.21 -8.28 -13.31
C LEU A 278 12.01 -7.47 -14.60
N THR A 279 11.38 -8.07 -15.61
CA THR A 279 10.93 -7.37 -16.81
C THR A 279 9.46 -7.65 -17.12
N ILE A 280 8.68 -6.58 -17.26
CA ILE A 280 7.34 -6.57 -17.86
C ILE A 280 7.38 -5.51 -18.95
N ASN A 281 7.51 -5.91 -20.22
CA ASN A 281 7.66 -4.97 -21.34
C ASN A 281 6.70 -5.30 -22.49
N ASP A 282 5.41 -5.31 -22.17
CA ASP A 282 4.36 -5.47 -23.16
C ASP A 282 3.11 -4.67 -22.75
N ALA A 283 2.89 -3.55 -23.43
CA ALA A 283 1.79 -2.63 -23.19
C ALA A 283 0.39 -3.17 -23.55
N THR A 284 0.26 -4.48 -23.83
CA THR A 284 -1.01 -5.13 -24.15
C THR A 284 -1.51 -6.09 -23.08
N ILE A 285 -0.67 -6.41 -22.09
CA ILE A 285 -0.98 -7.37 -21.02
C ILE A 285 -1.00 -6.70 -19.65
N SER A 286 -1.67 -7.34 -18.70
CA SER A 286 -1.76 -6.88 -17.30
C SER A 286 -1.43 -8.02 -16.33
N PRO A 287 -0.18 -8.54 -16.34
CA PRO A 287 0.22 -9.60 -15.43
C PRO A 287 0.13 -9.15 -13.96
N THR A 288 -0.01 -10.12 -13.07
CA THR A 288 0.08 -9.92 -11.62
C THR A 288 1.39 -10.49 -11.11
N VAL A 289 2.13 -9.74 -10.30
CA VAL A 289 3.36 -10.21 -9.65
C VAL A 289 3.28 -9.90 -8.17
N ARG A 290 3.46 -10.91 -7.31
CA ARG A 290 3.38 -10.71 -5.86
C ARG A 290 4.29 -11.59 -5.02
N GLY A 291 4.72 -11.09 -3.87
CA GLY A 291 5.46 -11.87 -2.87
C GLY A 291 6.91 -12.17 -3.24
N PHE A 292 7.64 -11.20 -3.80
CA PHE A 292 9.04 -11.37 -4.22
C PHE A 292 9.96 -10.25 -3.73
N THR A 293 11.21 -10.62 -3.45
CA THR A 293 12.36 -9.69 -3.45
C THR A 293 13.13 -9.84 -4.76
N PHE A 294 13.38 -8.73 -5.46
CA PHE A 294 14.22 -8.64 -6.65
C PHE A 294 15.54 -7.90 -6.32
N THR A 295 16.67 -8.58 -6.51
CA THR A 295 18.00 -8.08 -6.11
C THR A 295 19.11 -8.39 -7.12
N GLY A 296 20.18 -7.61 -7.05
CA GLY A 296 21.42 -7.90 -7.77
C GLY A 296 21.37 -7.58 -9.27
N GLY A 297 20.34 -6.89 -9.77
CA GLY A 297 20.35 -6.38 -11.13
C GLY A 297 21.29 -5.17 -11.27
N ASP A 298 21.90 -4.98 -12.44
CA ASP A 298 22.78 -3.85 -12.76
C ASP A 298 22.46 -3.28 -14.15
N GLY A 299 21.41 -2.48 -14.22
CA GLY A 299 20.78 -2.06 -15.47
C GLY A 299 20.53 -0.56 -15.55
N ASN A 300 20.44 -0.06 -16.79
CA ASN A 300 20.23 1.37 -17.05
C ASN A 300 18.76 1.81 -16.96
N TYR A 301 17.83 0.88 -17.13
CA TYR A 301 16.40 1.08 -16.93
C TYR A 301 15.90 0.02 -15.94
N GLY A 302 15.73 0.37 -14.67
CA GLY A 302 15.11 -0.57 -13.76
C GLY A 302 15.99 -1.77 -13.43
N GLY A 303 17.21 -1.58 -12.91
CA GLY A 303 18.08 -2.70 -12.53
C GLY A 303 17.34 -3.75 -11.69
N GLY A 304 16.55 -3.31 -10.70
CA GLY A 304 15.65 -4.17 -9.95
C GLY A 304 14.30 -4.47 -10.63
N GLY A 305 13.84 -3.66 -11.56
CA GLY A 305 12.59 -3.93 -12.25
C GLY A 305 12.26 -2.93 -13.35
N TYR A 306 11.88 -3.43 -14.52
CA TYR A 306 11.28 -2.64 -15.59
C TYR A 306 9.81 -3.02 -15.75
N VAL A 307 8.91 -2.05 -15.60
CA VAL A 307 7.47 -2.25 -15.66
C VAL A 307 6.85 -1.32 -16.71
N GLY A 308 6.38 -1.90 -17.80
CA GLY A 308 5.75 -1.22 -18.94
C GLY A 308 4.65 -2.07 -19.58
N GLY A 309 3.47 -2.11 -18.94
CA GLY A 309 2.31 -2.91 -19.34
C GLY A 309 1.02 -2.10 -19.57
N LEU A 310 -0.12 -2.78 -19.79
CA LEU A 310 -1.43 -2.13 -19.98
C LEU A 310 -2.07 -1.70 -18.65
N SER A 311 -1.79 -2.41 -17.56
CA SER A 311 -2.02 -2.03 -16.15
C SER A 311 -1.57 -3.19 -15.24
N PRO A 312 -0.27 -3.56 -15.18
CA PRO A 312 0.17 -4.66 -14.34
C PRO A 312 -0.13 -4.38 -12.86
N VAL A 313 -0.40 -5.45 -12.12
CA VAL A 313 -0.65 -5.43 -10.67
C VAL A 313 0.60 -5.94 -9.96
N LEU A 314 1.20 -5.09 -9.11
CA LEU A 314 2.34 -5.41 -8.29
C LEU A 314 1.95 -5.32 -6.82
N ASP A 315 2.21 -6.37 -6.05
CA ASP A 315 1.76 -6.46 -4.65
C ASP A 315 2.80 -7.17 -3.78
N ASP A 316 3.07 -6.69 -2.56
CA ASP A 316 4.12 -7.24 -1.67
C ASP A 316 5.45 -7.50 -2.41
N LEU A 317 6.05 -6.44 -2.95
CA LEU A 317 7.34 -6.55 -3.67
C LEU A 317 8.43 -5.72 -3.02
N VAL A 318 9.64 -6.27 -3.01
CA VAL A 318 10.85 -5.61 -2.53
C VAL A 318 11.85 -5.51 -3.68
N PHE A 319 12.33 -4.30 -3.98
CA PHE A 319 13.42 -4.04 -4.93
C PHE A 319 14.64 -3.58 -4.14
N ASP A 320 15.53 -4.51 -3.81
CA ASP A 320 16.64 -4.29 -2.89
C ASP A 320 18.02 -4.48 -3.55
N SER A 321 18.99 -3.64 -3.19
CA SER A 321 20.40 -3.86 -3.53
C SER A 321 20.67 -3.99 -5.04
N ASN A 322 19.96 -3.23 -5.87
CA ASN A 322 20.20 -3.16 -7.31
C ASN A 322 21.12 -1.99 -7.69
N GLY A 323 21.80 -2.15 -8.82
CA GLY A 323 22.86 -1.27 -9.30
C GLY A 323 22.57 -0.63 -10.65
N CYS A 324 23.32 0.43 -10.93
CA CYS A 324 23.52 0.94 -12.27
C CYS A 324 24.95 1.50 -12.38
N THR A 325 25.88 0.68 -12.89
CA THR A 325 27.32 0.98 -12.83
C THR A 325 28.00 1.08 -14.19
N ALA A 326 27.46 0.40 -15.22
CA ALA A 326 28.14 0.23 -16.50
C ALA A 326 27.74 1.24 -17.59
N VAL A 327 26.88 2.21 -17.28
CA VAL A 327 26.25 3.13 -18.24
C VAL A 327 26.32 4.59 -17.79
N ALA A 328 26.08 5.54 -18.71
CA ALA A 328 26.15 6.97 -18.43
C ALA A 328 24.88 7.54 -17.76
N ASP A 329 23.72 6.89 -17.92
CA ASP A 329 22.47 7.34 -17.31
C ASP A 329 21.75 6.19 -16.63
N CYS A 330 21.26 6.46 -15.43
CA CYS A 330 20.57 5.51 -14.57
C CYS A 330 19.14 5.98 -14.34
N LEU A 331 18.18 5.14 -14.72
CA LEU A 331 16.76 5.47 -14.70
C LEU A 331 16.03 4.44 -13.85
N GLY A 332 15.61 4.86 -12.65
CA GLY A 332 14.89 4.00 -11.72
C GLY A 332 15.72 2.79 -11.32
N THR A 333 16.91 2.96 -10.74
CA THR A 333 17.84 1.84 -10.52
C THR A 333 17.20 0.68 -9.74
N GLY A 334 16.40 0.97 -8.72
CA GLY A 334 15.54 -0.03 -8.10
C GLY A 334 14.37 -0.41 -9.01
N LEU A 335 13.57 0.56 -9.43
CA LEU A 335 12.35 0.32 -10.21
C LEU A 335 12.09 1.42 -11.26
N TYR A 336 11.91 1.01 -12.51
CA TYR A 336 11.49 1.87 -13.61
C TYR A 336 10.05 1.54 -14.02
N VAL A 337 9.19 2.56 -14.03
CA VAL A 337 7.75 2.43 -14.29
C VAL A 337 7.33 3.30 -15.48
N LEU A 338 6.62 2.68 -16.41
CA LEU A 338 6.08 3.27 -17.62
C LEU A 338 4.61 2.86 -17.79
N GLY A 339 3.76 3.83 -18.13
CA GLY A 339 2.35 3.55 -18.40
C GLY A 339 1.50 3.39 -17.14
N ASP A 340 0.36 2.72 -17.28
CA ASP A 340 -0.60 2.54 -16.18
C ASP A 340 -0.15 1.40 -15.26
N VAL A 341 -0.35 1.55 -13.94
CA VAL A 341 0.05 0.52 -12.97
C VAL A 341 -0.81 0.55 -11.72
N THR A 342 -0.98 -0.62 -11.09
CA THR A 342 -1.50 -0.73 -9.72
C THR A 342 -0.41 -1.33 -8.85
N MET A 343 0.00 -0.60 -7.81
CA MET A 343 1.03 -1.03 -6.88
C MET A 343 0.56 -0.95 -5.45
N THR A 344 0.80 -2.00 -4.68
CA THR A 344 0.45 -2.09 -3.26
C THR A 344 1.61 -2.71 -2.49
N ASP A 345 1.93 -2.18 -1.31
CA ASP A 345 2.97 -2.75 -0.42
C ASP A 345 4.32 -2.95 -1.12
N ILE A 346 4.85 -1.86 -1.68
CA ILE A 346 6.12 -1.86 -2.42
C ILE A 346 7.24 -1.25 -1.57
N THR A 347 8.34 -1.98 -1.43
CA THR A 347 9.57 -1.46 -0.81
C THR A 347 10.68 -1.35 -1.85
N VAL A 348 11.35 -0.20 -1.92
CA VAL A 348 12.51 0.02 -2.79
C VAL A 348 13.66 0.53 -1.95
N SER A 349 14.66 -0.33 -1.72
CA SER A 349 15.69 -0.09 -0.73
C SER A 349 17.11 -0.37 -1.20
N ASN A 350 18.07 0.36 -0.63
CA ASN A 350 19.51 0.10 -0.80
C ASN A 350 20.00 0.05 -2.27
N ASN A 351 19.28 0.67 -3.20
CA ASN A 351 19.69 0.69 -4.60
C ASN A 351 20.73 1.78 -4.85
N GLU A 352 21.75 1.49 -5.65
CA GLU A 352 22.91 2.35 -5.87
C GLU A 352 23.11 2.66 -7.35
N ALA A 353 22.93 3.93 -7.71
CA ALA A 353 23.19 4.44 -9.04
C ALA A 353 24.56 5.14 -9.06
N THR A 354 25.55 4.51 -9.69
CA THR A 354 26.93 5.03 -9.85
C THR A 354 27.34 4.95 -11.32
N PRO A 355 26.77 5.80 -12.20
CA PRO A 355 27.02 5.73 -13.63
C PRO A 355 28.51 5.81 -14.00
N ALA A 356 28.86 5.10 -15.06
CA ALA A 356 30.20 5.10 -15.63
C ALA A 356 30.53 6.48 -16.20
N ALA A 357 31.74 6.95 -15.87
CA ALA A 357 32.32 8.23 -16.28
C ALA A 357 31.98 8.67 -17.72
N ALA A 358 31.08 9.65 -17.86
CA ALA A 358 30.84 10.32 -19.13
C ALA A 358 31.02 11.85 -19.04
N THR A 359 30.72 12.55 -20.14
CA THR A 359 30.76 14.03 -20.17
C THR A 359 29.63 14.65 -19.36
N ALA A 360 28.50 13.94 -19.30
CA ALA A 360 27.32 14.29 -18.53
C ALA A 360 26.68 12.98 -18.04
N ASP A 361 26.47 12.86 -16.74
CA ASP A 361 25.85 11.70 -16.11
C ASP A 361 24.54 12.13 -15.47
N THR A 362 23.48 11.36 -15.70
CA THR A 362 22.14 11.68 -15.19
C THR A 362 21.54 10.49 -14.47
N ILE A 363 21.09 10.73 -13.25
CA ILE A 363 20.35 9.78 -12.44
C ILE A 363 18.94 10.34 -12.25
N TYR A 364 17.92 9.60 -12.69
CA TYR A 364 16.53 9.85 -12.36
C TYR A 364 16.06 8.70 -11.48
N GLY A 365 15.79 8.94 -10.19
CA GLY A 365 15.36 7.86 -9.29
C GLY A 365 16.45 6.81 -9.09
N ALA A 366 17.30 6.94 -8.07
CA ALA A 366 18.13 5.80 -7.68
C ALA A 366 17.24 4.70 -7.08
N GLY A 367 16.19 5.08 -6.34
CA GLY A 367 15.10 4.17 -5.99
C GLY A 367 14.16 3.94 -7.17
N VAL A 368 13.24 4.87 -7.41
CA VAL A 368 12.12 4.69 -8.35
C VAL A 368 12.05 5.82 -9.38
N TYR A 369 11.77 5.46 -10.64
CA TYR A 369 11.46 6.43 -11.68
C TYR A 369 10.15 6.11 -12.40
N PHE A 370 9.16 7.00 -12.26
CA PHE A 370 7.94 6.98 -13.04
C PHE A 370 8.07 7.91 -14.24
N ASN A 371 7.89 7.37 -15.44
CA ASN A 371 7.94 8.12 -16.67
C ASN A 371 6.61 7.99 -17.41
N SER A 372 5.91 9.11 -17.57
CA SER A 372 4.60 9.16 -18.23
C SER A 372 3.63 8.10 -17.67
N ALA A 373 3.70 7.88 -16.36
CA ALA A 373 2.95 6.83 -15.69
C ALA A 373 1.59 7.33 -15.19
N SER A 374 0.64 6.41 -15.05
CA SER A 374 -0.66 6.62 -14.43
C SER A 374 -1.02 5.47 -13.51
N GLY A 375 -2.14 5.58 -12.81
CA GLY A 375 -2.68 4.52 -11.97
C GLY A 375 -2.58 4.86 -10.49
N SER A 376 -2.43 3.85 -9.65
CA SER A 376 -2.45 4.00 -8.18
C SER A 376 -1.34 3.25 -7.50
N VAL A 377 -0.75 3.90 -6.49
CA VAL A 377 0.30 3.36 -5.64
C VAL A 377 -0.13 3.56 -4.18
N THR A 378 -0.22 2.47 -3.42
CA THR A 378 -0.62 2.50 -2.01
C THR A 378 0.44 1.82 -1.16
N ARG A 379 0.85 2.41 -0.03
CA ARG A 379 1.86 1.86 0.89
C ARG A 379 3.19 1.57 0.17
N MET A 380 3.87 2.64 -0.24
CA MET A 380 5.20 2.54 -0.85
C MET A 380 6.27 3.11 0.07
N VAL A 381 7.34 2.35 0.31
CA VAL A 381 8.52 2.77 1.07
C VAL A 381 9.72 2.83 0.14
N VAL A 382 10.34 4.01 0.01
CA VAL A 382 11.56 4.22 -0.77
C VAL A 382 12.65 4.72 0.17
N THR A 383 13.58 3.84 0.53
CA THR A 383 14.53 4.10 1.62
C THR A 383 15.98 3.76 1.30
N ALA A 384 16.92 4.55 1.83
CA ALA A 384 18.35 4.28 1.75
C ALA A 384 18.91 4.11 0.31
N ASN A 385 18.24 4.67 -0.70
CA ASN A 385 18.74 4.63 -2.08
C ASN A 385 19.78 5.74 -2.29
N THR A 386 20.82 5.44 -3.07
CA THR A 386 21.96 6.34 -3.29
C THR A 386 22.16 6.63 -4.78
N GLY A 387 22.13 7.91 -5.15
CA GLY A 387 22.58 8.39 -6.45
C GLY A 387 23.91 9.12 -6.33
N ASP A 388 24.98 8.60 -6.94
CA ASP A 388 26.31 9.20 -6.91
C ASP A 388 26.88 9.43 -8.33
N VAL A 389 27.08 10.70 -8.67
CA VAL A 389 27.62 11.12 -9.99
C VAL A 389 29.15 11.35 -9.98
N SER A 390 29.87 10.63 -9.11
CA SER A 390 31.29 10.86 -8.75
C SER A 390 32.35 10.55 -9.81
N SER A 391 31.98 10.15 -11.01
CA SER A 391 32.86 9.46 -11.96
C SER A 391 33.75 10.39 -12.83
N GLY A 392 34.19 11.55 -12.34
CA GLY A 392 35.08 12.47 -13.09
C GLY A 392 34.40 13.16 -14.28
N THR A 393 33.10 13.36 -14.15
CA THR A 393 32.19 13.95 -15.14
C THR A 393 32.26 15.47 -15.11
N THR A 394 31.98 16.14 -16.23
CA THR A 394 31.95 17.61 -16.25
C THR A 394 30.62 18.16 -15.71
N TYR A 395 29.53 17.42 -15.92
CA TYR A 395 28.19 17.74 -15.46
C TYR A 395 27.55 16.48 -14.85
N GLY A 396 27.09 16.56 -13.60
CA GLY A 396 26.43 15.46 -12.92
C GLY A 396 25.05 15.89 -12.42
N TYR A 397 24.04 15.08 -12.67
CA TYR A 397 22.66 15.36 -12.29
C TYR A 397 22.09 14.19 -11.49
N VAL A 398 21.59 14.49 -10.29
CA VAL A 398 20.79 13.54 -9.50
C VAL A 398 19.42 14.16 -9.31
N ILE A 399 18.39 13.50 -9.83
CA ILE A 399 17.01 13.99 -9.88
C ILE A 399 16.17 12.97 -9.12
N GLY A 400 15.76 13.34 -7.89
CA GLY A 400 14.99 12.49 -6.99
C GLY A 400 15.73 11.20 -6.65
N ALA A 401 16.77 11.26 -5.80
CA ALA A 401 17.54 10.04 -5.48
C ALA A 401 16.64 8.92 -4.91
N GLY A 402 15.67 9.27 -4.08
CA GLY A 402 14.57 8.37 -3.75
C GLY A 402 13.67 8.09 -4.96
N MET A 403 12.85 9.08 -5.32
CA MET A 403 11.81 8.93 -6.33
C MET A 403 11.78 10.12 -7.31
N SER A 404 11.67 9.82 -8.60
CA SER A 404 11.53 10.80 -9.68
C SER A 404 10.28 10.53 -10.51
N LEU A 405 9.53 11.58 -10.85
CA LEU A 405 8.34 11.50 -11.72
C LEU A 405 8.46 12.52 -12.85
N TYR A 406 8.26 12.04 -14.08
CA TYR A 406 8.23 12.88 -15.27
C TYR A 406 6.91 12.70 -16.01
N GLY A 407 6.16 13.79 -16.19
CA GLY A 407 4.93 13.79 -16.99
C GLY A 407 3.87 12.79 -16.53
N SER A 408 3.85 12.44 -15.24
CA SER A 408 3.00 11.39 -14.69
C SER A 408 1.74 11.97 -14.03
N SER A 409 0.77 11.08 -13.80
CA SER A 409 -0.51 11.38 -13.14
C SER A 409 -0.95 10.18 -12.30
N VAL A 410 -0.15 9.86 -11.28
CA VAL A 410 -0.36 8.71 -10.40
C VAL A 410 -1.02 9.18 -9.10
N ALA A 411 -1.92 8.37 -8.54
CA ALA A 411 -2.48 8.58 -7.22
C ALA A 411 -1.67 7.81 -6.17
N PHE A 412 -0.97 8.54 -5.30
CA PHE A 412 -0.18 7.99 -4.20
C PHE A 412 -0.93 8.12 -2.88
N VAL A 413 -0.97 7.03 -2.12
CA VAL A 413 -1.52 6.96 -0.76
C VAL A 413 -0.50 6.28 0.15
N ASP A 414 -0.22 6.87 1.30
CA ASP A 414 0.70 6.34 2.32
C ASP A 414 2.10 6.02 1.74
N VAL A 415 2.87 7.07 1.43
CA VAL A 415 4.21 6.93 0.86
C VAL A 415 5.27 7.46 1.81
N GLU A 416 6.35 6.71 1.97
CA GLU A 416 7.50 7.10 2.77
C GLU A 416 8.77 7.20 1.91
N LEU A 417 9.44 8.35 1.94
CA LEU A 417 10.73 8.58 1.29
C LEU A 417 11.77 8.94 2.35
N THR A 418 12.56 7.96 2.77
CA THR A 418 13.43 8.08 3.95
C THR A 418 14.90 7.80 3.68
N ASP A 419 15.79 8.58 4.29
CA ASP A 419 17.23 8.33 4.30
C ASP A 419 17.87 8.14 2.90
N ASN A 420 17.27 8.68 1.83
CA ASN A 420 17.84 8.63 0.48
C ASN A 420 18.95 9.68 0.33
N VAL A 421 19.97 9.34 -0.46
CA VAL A 421 21.20 10.11 -0.57
C VAL A 421 21.45 10.52 -2.01
N ALA A 422 21.53 11.84 -2.25
CA ALA A 422 22.03 12.40 -3.50
C ALA A 422 23.44 12.96 -3.27
N TYR A 423 24.42 12.42 -4.00
CA TYR A 423 25.82 12.65 -3.73
C TYR A 423 26.64 12.99 -4.99
N ASN A 424 27.68 13.81 -4.82
CA ASN A 424 28.75 13.99 -5.80
C ASN A 424 30.10 14.07 -5.08
N SER A 425 30.91 13.02 -5.19
CA SER A 425 32.29 13.03 -4.65
C SER A 425 33.38 13.53 -5.61
N GLY A 426 33.02 14.07 -6.79
CA GLY A 426 33.96 14.57 -7.80
C GLY A 426 34.90 15.68 -7.29
N VAL A 427 36.18 15.63 -7.71
CA VAL A 427 37.21 16.58 -7.29
C VAL A 427 37.49 17.62 -8.39
N THR A 428 37.09 18.87 -8.11
CA THR A 428 37.59 20.13 -8.72
C THR A 428 37.33 20.38 -10.22
N ALA A 429 36.10 20.76 -10.54
CA ALA A 429 35.64 21.69 -11.61
C ALA A 429 34.18 21.41 -12.03
N ASP A 430 33.53 20.48 -11.35
CA ASP A 430 32.29 19.86 -11.80
C ASP A 430 31.07 20.74 -11.45
N TYR A 431 30.09 20.75 -12.35
CA TYR A 431 28.78 21.30 -12.09
C TYR A 431 27.86 20.13 -11.67
N GLY A 432 27.72 19.91 -10.37
CA GLY A 432 26.67 19.05 -9.82
C GLY A 432 25.36 19.81 -9.71
N SER A 433 24.26 19.23 -10.17
CA SER A 433 22.91 19.72 -9.85
C SER A 433 22.10 18.60 -9.21
N PHE A 434 21.65 18.85 -7.99
CA PHE A 434 20.82 17.92 -7.22
C PHE A 434 19.42 18.48 -7.17
N GLN A 435 18.45 17.75 -7.69
CA GLN A 435 17.04 18.13 -7.68
C GLN A 435 16.29 17.16 -6.79
N GLY A 436 16.03 17.52 -5.53
CA GLY A 436 15.37 16.65 -4.56
C GLY A 436 16.20 15.42 -4.16
N ALA A 437 16.68 15.33 -2.92
CA ALA A 437 17.21 14.05 -2.44
C ALA A 437 16.12 12.98 -2.39
N ALA A 438 14.90 13.36 -2.02
CA ALA A 438 13.80 12.44 -1.84
C ALA A 438 12.90 12.35 -3.08
N LEU A 439 12.39 13.51 -3.53
CA LEU A 439 11.34 13.57 -4.55
C LEU A 439 11.64 14.64 -5.60
N ALA A 440 11.57 14.26 -6.87
CA ALA A 440 11.59 15.20 -7.99
C ALA A 440 10.37 15.00 -8.89
N LEU A 441 9.66 16.09 -9.17
CA LEU A 441 8.49 16.14 -10.03
C LEU A 441 8.74 17.10 -11.19
N SER A 442 8.54 16.63 -12.42
CA SER A 442 8.68 17.46 -13.63
C SER A 442 7.47 17.31 -14.53
N VAL A 443 6.83 18.45 -14.85
CA VAL A 443 5.59 18.54 -15.66
C VAL A 443 4.50 17.56 -15.21
N ASP A 444 4.45 17.33 -13.90
CA ASP A 444 3.69 16.25 -13.26
C ASP A 444 2.35 16.73 -12.70
N SER A 445 1.38 15.82 -12.59
CA SER A 445 0.04 16.11 -12.06
C SER A 445 -0.44 15.07 -11.04
N SER A 446 0.48 14.31 -10.45
CA SER A 446 0.20 13.27 -9.46
C SER A 446 -0.36 13.86 -8.17
N THR A 447 -1.12 13.03 -7.45
CA THR A 447 -1.72 13.38 -6.15
C THR A 447 -1.07 12.56 -5.06
N PHE A 448 -0.78 13.17 -3.91
CA PHE A 448 -0.20 12.51 -2.74
C PHE A 448 -1.09 12.73 -1.54
N ASP A 449 -1.52 11.66 -0.89
CA ASP A 449 -2.21 11.67 0.40
C ASP A 449 -1.41 10.82 1.40
N GLY A 450 -0.91 11.42 2.48
CA GLY A 450 -0.05 10.73 3.44
C GLY A 450 1.38 10.51 2.93
N LEU A 451 2.09 11.59 2.58
CA LEU A 451 3.48 11.52 2.14
C LEU A 451 4.44 11.96 3.26
N THR A 452 5.30 11.04 3.70
CA THR A 452 6.36 11.32 4.68
C THR A 452 7.73 11.34 4.01
N ILE A 453 8.48 12.42 4.22
CA ILE A 453 9.83 12.62 3.68
C ILE A 453 10.77 12.98 4.83
N SER A 454 11.70 12.08 5.17
CA SER A 454 12.62 12.36 6.28
C SER A 454 14.03 11.78 6.16
N GLY A 455 15.00 12.48 6.76
CA GLY A 455 16.39 11.99 6.81
C GLY A 455 17.14 11.99 5.48
N ASN A 456 16.55 12.51 4.40
CA ASN A 456 17.19 12.51 3.09
C ASN A 456 18.31 13.55 3.05
N THR A 457 19.39 13.23 2.33
CA THR A 457 20.59 14.06 2.32
C THR A 457 21.04 14.41 0.90
N THR A 458 21.43 15.67 0.70
CA THR A 458 22.21 16.10 -0.47
C THR A 458 23.60 16.52 -0.02
N THR A 459 24.65 16.00 -0.67
CA THR A 459 26.01 16.47 -0.45
C THR A 459 26.76 16.69 -1.76
N GLY A 460 27.11 17.95 -2.04
CA GLY A 460 27.95 18.34 -3.16
C GLY A 460 29.37 18.71 -2.73
N ALA A 461 30.37 18.30 -3.50
CA ALA A 461 31.78 18.62 -3.27
C ALA A 461 32.31 19.79 -4.14
N GLY A 462 31.61 20.14 -5.23
CA GLY A 462 32.02 21.14 -6.21
C GLY A 462 31.71 22.58 -5.79
N THR A 463 32.59 23.52 -6.15
CA THR A 463 32.40 24.96 -5.84
C THR A 463 31.24 25.61 -6.59
N SER A 464 30.77 24.97 -7.65
CA SER A 464 29.66 25.43 -8.50
C SER A 464 28.41 24.57 -8.34
N ASP A 465 28.43 23.59 -7.43
CA ASP A 465 27.32 22.68 -7.22
C ASP A 465 26.07 23.43 -6.77
N THR A 466 24.92 23.01 -7.27
CA THR A 466 23.63 23.61 -6.91
C THR A 466 22.71 22.54 -6.36
N VAL A 467 22.11 22.83 -5.21
CA VAL A 467 21.01 22.03 -4.67
C VAL A 467 19.71 22.77 -4.95
N ILE A 468 18.76 22.08 -5.58
CA ILE A 468 17.44 22.56 -5.98
C ILE A 468 16.44 21.67 -5.25
N GLY A 469 15.87 22.18 -4.16
CA GLY A 469 14.99 21.39 -3.29
C GLY A 469 15.79 20.35 -2.53
N GLY A 470 16.12 20.63 -1.27
CA GLY A 470 16.89 19.71 -0.44
C GLY A 470 16.20 18.36 -0.24
N ALA A 471 14.87 18.37 -0.11
CA ALA A 471 14.05 17.17 -0.07
C ALA A 471 13.22 17.01 -1.35
N VAL A 472 12.50 18.07 -1.75
CA VAL A 472 11.52 18.04 -2.85
C VAL A 472 11.82 19.11 -3.89
N ALA A 473 11.82 18.72 -5.17
CA ALA A 473 11.91 19.63 -6.29
C ALA A 473 10.70 19.47 -7.22
N ILE A 474 9.98 20.55 -7.51
CA ILE A 474 8.85 20.56 -8.45
C ILE A 474 9.08 21.60 -9.54
N GLY A 475 9.10 21.14 -10.79
CA GLY A 475 9.16 22.01 -11.96
C GLY A 475 8.03 21.74 -12.93
N GLY A 476 7.27 22.77 -13.28
CA GLY A 476 6.08 22.59 -14.11
C GLY A 476 4.92 21.90 -13.35
N GLY A 477 3.88 21.55 -14.10
CA GLY A 477 2.80 20.71 -13.59
C GLY A 477 1.88 21.35 -12.55
N SER A 478 1.03 20.52 -11.97
CA SER A 478 0.02 20.88 -10.96
C SER A 478 -0.21 19.74 -9.96
N PRO A 479 0.84 19.21 -9.30
CA PRO A 479 0.64 18.16 -8.31
C PRO A 479 -0.07 18.70 -7.06
N SER A 480 -0.79 17.82 -6.36
CA SER A 480 -1.48 18.17 -5.11
C SER A 480 -1.06 17.26 -3.97
N PHE A 481 -0.92 17.85 -2.78
CA PHE A 481 -0.49 17.15 -1.57
C PHE A 481 -1.48 17.39 -0.44
N THR A 482 -1.89 16.31 0.19
CA THR A 482 -2.66 16.28 1.43
C THR A 482 -1.88 15.42 2.44
N HIS A 483 -1.82 15.84 3.70
CA HIS A 483 -1.03 15.16 4.75
C HIS A 483 0.45 14.95 4.35
N LEU A 484 1.15 16.06 4.08
CA LEU A 484 2.57 16.04 3.71
C LEU A 484 3.46 16.37 4.91
N TRP A 485 4.35 15.45 5.29
CA TRP A 485 5.35 15.67 6.34
C TRP A 485 6.77 15.65 5.77
N ILE A 486 7.46 16.79 5.79
CA ILE A 486 8.86 16.92 5.37
C ILE A 486 9.72 17.32 6.57
N SER A 487 10.59 16.43 7.04
CA SER A 487 11.43 16.76 8.19
C SER A 487 12.83 16.15 8.22
N ASP A 488 13.74 16.81 8.96
CA ASP A 488 15.10 16.31 9.20
C ASP A 488 15.89 16.00 7.90
N ASN A 489 15.59 16.71 6.81
CA ASN A 489 16.38 16.60 5.58
C ASN A 489 17.55 17.58 5.62
N GLU A 490 18.72 17.14 5.15
CA GLU A 490 19.96 17.92 5.21
C GLU A 490 20.54 18.17 3.83
N SER A 491 20.94 19.40 3.56
CA SER A 491 21.58 19.77 2.30
C SER A 491 22.89 20.50 2.53
N GLY A 492 23.97 19.97 1.97
CA GLY A 492 25.32 20.52 2.11
C GLY A 492 26.00 20.71 0.76
N THR A 493 26.45 21.92 0.45
CA THR A 493 27.27 22.15 -0.75
C THR A 493 28.14 23.41 -0.62
N PRO A 494 29.28 23.50 -1.31
CA PRO A 494 29.94 24.79 -1.49
C PRO A 494 29.12 25.81 -2.26
N GLY A 495 28.37 25.41 -3.29
CA GLY A 495 27.64 26.33 -4.15
C GLY A 495 26.27 26.72 -3.59
N THR A 496 25.28 26.97 -4.45
CA THR A 496 24.00 27.57 -4.03
C THR A 496 22.98 26.51 -3.63
N ILE A 497 22.19 26.78 -2.59
CA ILE A 497 21.05 25.96 -2.20
C ILE A 497 19.78 26.79 -2.38
N ALA A 498 18.82 26.26 -3.13
CA ALA A 498 17.50 26.85 -3.33
C ALA A 498 16.43 25.90 -2.80
N GLY A 499 15.82 26.25 -1.67
CA GLY A 499 14.86 25.42 -0.94
C GLY A 499 15.58 24.37 -0.09
N SER A 500 15.68 24.57 1.22
CA SER A 500 16.21 23.50 2.11
C SER A 500 15.26 22.32 2.23
N ALA A 501 13.94 22.57 2.19
CA ALA A 501 12.93 21.53 2.09
C ALA A 501 12.47 21.40 0.64
N MET A 502 12.02 22.50 0.05
CA MET A 502 11.25 22.46 -1.19
C MET A 502 11.59 23.57 -2.17
N TYR A 503 11.64 23.21 -3.45
CA TYR A 503 11.80 24.14 -4.56
C TYR A 503 10.65 24.01 -5.56
N LEU A 504 10.08 25.14 -5.98
CA LEU A 504 8.88 25.25 -6.80
C LEU A 504 9.11 26.21 -7.96
N SER A 505 9.03 25.72 -9.20
CA SER A 505 9.27 26.52 -10.41
C SER A 505 8.28 26.23 -11.51
N ALA A 506 7.69 27.28 -12.10
CA ALA A 506 6.69 27.19 -13.17
C ALA A 506 5.53 26.21 -12.87
N THR A 507 5.19 26.03 -11.59
CA THR A 507 4.23 25.03 -11.13
C THR A 507 2.97 25.69 -10.54
N SER A 508 1.88 24.93 -10.51
CA SER A 508 0.63 25.30 -9.84
C SER A 508 0.28 24.40 -8.66
N ALA A 509 1.31 23.88 -7.97
CA ALA A 509 1.15 22.94 -6.87
C ALA A 509 0.32 23.48 -5.69
N SER A 510 -0.44 22.59 -5.04
CA SER A 510 -1.25 22.88 -3.86
C SER A 510 -0.90 21.96 -2.70
N PHE A 511 -0.84 22.53 -1.50
CA PHE A 511 -0.49 21.84 -0.26
C PHE A 511 -1.56 22.10 0.79
N THR A 512 -2.14 21.04 1.32
CA THR A 512 -3.17 21.07 2.36
C THR A 512 -2.72 20.19 3.50
N ASN A 513 -2.82 20.67 4.74
CA ASN A 513 -2.40 19.93 5.93
C ASN A 513 -0.95 19.44 5.75
N THR A 514 0.00 20.35 5.94
CA THR A 514 1.41 20.13 5.58
C THR A 514 2.37 20.61 6.66
N ILE A 515 3.41 19.82 6.95
CA ILE A 515 4.45 20.12 7.94
C ILE A 515 5.81 20.14 7.25
N LEU A 516 6.55 21.25 7.38
CA LEU A 516 7.95 21.39 6.98
C LEU A 516 8.78 21.75 8.20
N ALA A 517 9.50 20.77 8.76
CA ALA A 517 10.14 20.88 10.06
C ALA A 517 11.62 20.48 10.06
N ARG A 518 12.51 21.31 10.64
CA ARG A 518 13.94 20.97 10.81
C ARG A 518 14.66 20.54 9.51
N ASN A 519 14.35 21.20 8.39
CA ASN A 519 15.08 20.99 7.14
C ASN A 519 16.25 21.97 7.05
N ASP A 520 17.45 21.42 7.11
CA ASP A 520 18.69 22.17 7.30
C ASP A 520 19.48 22.28 5.99
N ALA A 521 19.92 23.49 5.65
CA ALA A 521 20.77 23.73 4.48
C ALA A 521 22.01 24.54 4.85
N THR A 522 23.18 24.02 4.46
CA THR A 522 24.47 24.68 4.65
C THR A 522 25.21 24.85 3.33
N SER A 523 25.34 26.11 2.90
CA SER A 523 26.20 26.54 1.81
C SER A 523 27.51 27.15 2.34
N THR A 524 28.67 26.68 1.87
CA THR A 524 29.96 27.21 2.38
C THR A 524 30.50 28.42 1.60
N LEU A 525 30.17 28.55 0.31
CA LEU A 525 30.61 29.67 -0.55
C LEU A 525 29.46 30.40 -1.25
N GLY A 526 28.31 29.73 -1.45
CA GLY A 526 27.14 30.25 -2.14
C GLY A 526 26.08 30.87 -1.22
N SER A 527 24.87 30.98 -1.76
CA SER A 527 23.70 31.46 -1.02
C SER A 527 22.77 30.30 -0.64
N ALA A 528 21.99 30.48 0.42
CA ALA A 528 20.89 29.61 0.80
C ALA A 528 19.56 30.39 0.70
N LEU A 529 18.61 29.91 -0.11
CA LEU A 529 17.39 30.64 -0.47
C LEU A 529 16.16 29.83 -0.07
N GLY A 530 15.40 30.27 0.93
CA GLY A 530 14.14 29.61 1.27
C GLY A 530 14.30 28.27 1.97
N THR A 531 13.47 27.98 2.97
CA THR A 531 13.06 26.59 3.18
C THR A 531 12.15 26.14 2.05
N ILE A 532 11.24 27.03 1.68
CA ILE A 532 10.43 26.97 0.47
C ILE A 532 10.97 28.03 -0.49
N CYS A 533 11.42 27.61 -1.68
CA CYS A 533 11.86 28.53 -2.73
C CYS A 533 10.86 28.50 -3.89
N VAL A 534 10.18 29.61 -4.14
CA VAL A 534 9.15 29.75 -5.19
C VAL A 534 9.63 30.71 -6.26
N ILE A 535 9.85 30.22 -7.48
CA ILE A 535 10.39 31.04 -8.56
C ILE A 535 9.61 30.93 -9.87
N GLY A 536 9.90 31.84 -10.79
CA GLY A 536 9.27 31.88 -12.10
C GLY A 536 7.77 32.16 -12.01
N THR A 537 7.02 31.83 -13.07
CA THR A 537 5.57 32.07 -13.14
C THR A 537 4.76 31.02 -12.36
N SER A 538 5.19 30.69 -11.14
CA SER A 538 4.54 29.71 -10.27
C SER A 538 3.32 30.30 -9.56
N THR A 539 2.29 29.49 -9.33
CA THR A 539 1.09 29.85 -8.54
C THR A 539 0.83 28.76 -7.51
N VAL A 540 1.31 28.96 -6.28
CA VAL A 540 1.33 27.93 -5.24
C VAL A 540 0.40 28.31 -4.10
N SER A 541 -0.24 27.32 -3.48
CA SER A 541 -1.09 27.51 -2.29
C SER A 541 -0.71 26.57 -1.16
N PHE A 542 -0.69 27.12 0.05
CA PHE A 542 -0.54 26.39 1.31
C PHE A 542 -1.76 26.67 2.19
N THR A 543 -2.45 25.62 2.59
CA THR A 543 -3.60 25.68 3.50
C THR A 543 -3.33 24.77 4.68
N ASN A 544 -3.55 25.25 5.91
CA ASN A 544 -3.30 24.47 7.14
C ASN A 544 -1.85 23.94 7.12
N THR A 545 -0.87 24.81 7.28
CA THR A 545 0.54 24.44 7.06
C THR A 545 1.44 24.98 8.16
N ASP A 546 2.37 24.16 8.63
CA ASP A 546 3.38 24.56 9.62
C ASP A 546 4.78 24.49 9.01
N VAL A 547 5.47 25.63 8.95
CA VAL A 547 6.87 25.75 8.53
C VAL A 547 7.72 26.13 9.73
N VAL A 548 8.37 25.13 10.34
CA VAL A 548 8.88 25.22 11.71
C VAL A 548 10.37 24.88 11.82
N ASN A 549 11.14 25.77 12.46
CA ASN A 549 12.53 25.52 12.89
C ASN A 549 13.45 25.01 11.78
N ASN A 550 13.24 25.44 10.53
CA ASN A 550 14.15 25.14 9.45
C ASN A 550 15.36 26.08 9.51
N SER A 551 16.54 25.63 9.08
CA SER A 551 17.78 26.40 9.20
C SER A 551 18.47 26.56 7.87
N LEU A 552 18.79 27.81 7.51
CA LEU A 552 19.57 28.13 6.33
C LEU A 552 20.86 28.85 6.74
N SER A 553 22.00 28.36 6.26
CA SER A 553 23.30 29.00 6.48
C SER A 553 24.10 29.07 5.19
N GLY A 554 24.35 30.27 4.69
CA GLY A 554 25.16 30.54 3.49
C GLY A 554 26.04 31.77 3.65
N VAL A 555 26.81 32.13 2.62
CA VAL A 555 27.45 33.47 2.60
C VAL A 555 26.37 34.56 2.59
N GLY A 556 25.30 34.32 1.81
CA GLY A 556 24.04 35.05 1.84
C GLY A 556 22.86 34.11 2.07
N SER A 557 21.99 34.43 3.04
CA SER A 557 20.81 33.62 3.36
C SER A 557 19.55 34.47 3.31
N TYR A 558 18.57 34.07 2.52
CA TYR A 558 17.37 34.89 2.25
C TYR A 558 16.11 34.05 2.37
N GLY A 559 15.09 34.57 3.08
CA GLY A 559 13.81 33.88 3.20
C GLY A 559 13.91 32.67 4.12
N GLY A 560 13.99 32.84 5.44
CA GLY A 560 14.12 31.71 6.37
C GLY A 560 12.99 30.69 6.23
N GLY A 561 11.75 31.16 6.10
CA GLY A 561 10.63 30.34 5.64
C GLY A 561 10.56 30.30 4.12
N ILE A 562 10.16 31.42 3.50
CA ILE A 562 9.86 31.50 2.06
C ILE A 562 10.79 32.47 1.34
N TYR A 563 11.37 32.02 0.23
CA TYR A 563 11.99 32.88 -0.77
C TYR A 563 11.12 32.90 -2.03
N ALA A 564 10.87 34.10 -2.58
CA ALA A 564 10.04 34.24 -3.78
C ALA A 564 10.59 35.24 -4.81
N GLU A 565 10.55 34.86 -6.10
CA GLU A 565 10.91 35.73 -7.22
C GLU A 565 10.22 35.33 -8.54
N GLY A 566 10.41 36.14 -9.59
CA GLY A 566 10.15 35.73 -10.97
C GLY A 566 8.69 35.83 -11.42
N ALA A 567 7.92 36.72 -10.81
CA ALA A 567 6.46 36.84 -11.00
C ALA A 567 5.66 35.63 -10.48
N SER A 568 6.12 35.05 -9.37
CA SER A 568 5.43 34.00 -8.65
C SER A 568 4.33 34.55 -7.75
N THR A 569 3.32 33.73 -7.47
CA THR A 569 2.23 33.98 -6.53
C THR A 569 2.21 32.86 -5.51
N THR A 570 2.31 33.21 -4.22
CA THR A 570 2.20 32.25 -3.11
C THR A 570 1.04 32.66 -2.21
N THR A 571 0.06 31.77 -2.01
CA THR A 571 -1.04 31.99 -1.08
C THR A 571 -0.82 31.19 0.20
N LEU A 572 -0.95 31.85 1.35
CA LEU A 572 -0.88 31.24 2.67
C LEU A 572 -2.23 31.42 3.38
N LEU A 573 -2.87 30.31 3.73
CA LEU A 573 -4.11 30.26 4.48
C LEU A 573 -3.91 29.32 5.67
N ASN A 574 -4.31 29.74 6.88
CA ASN A 574 -4.16 28.92 8.08
C ASN A 574 -2.72 28.41 8.29
N THR A 575 -1.73 29.24 7.96
CA THR A 575 -0.33 28.83 7.92
C THR A 575 0.46 29.41 9.09
N THR A 576 1.38 28.65 9.68
CA THR A 576 2.33 29.11 10.70
C THR A 576 3.75 29.10 10.14
N LEU A 577 4.45 30.23 10.22
CA LEU A 577 5.91 30.30 10.01
C LEU A 577 6.56 30.60 11.36
N TYR A 578 7.19 29.58 11.94
CA TYR A 578 7.73 29.66 13.30
C TYR A 578 9.20 29.28 13.38
N GLY A 579 10.01 30.15 13.99
CA GLY A 579 11.38 29.82 14.38
C GLY A 579 12.36 29.56 13.23
N ASN A 580 12.04 29.97 11.99
CA ASN A 580 12.93 29.70 10.85
C ASN A 580 14.20 30.55 10.92
N GLY A 581 15.34 29.86 10.89
CA GLY A 581 16.67 30.37 11.17
C GLY A 581 17.46 30.78 9.94
N LEU A 582 18.15 31.91 10.03
CA LEU A 582 19.09 32.39 9.02
C LEU A 582 20.47 32.63 9.66
N GLY A 583 21.50 31.95 9.15
CA GLY A 583 22.91 32.10 9.53
C GLY A 583 23.80 32.50 8.35
N GLY A 584 25.06 32.86 8.62
CA GLY A 584 26.02 33.35 7.62
C GLY A 584 26.61 34.75 7.88
N THR A 585 26.97 35.48 6.81
CA THR A 585 27.40 36.90 6.91
C THR A 585 26.36 37.93 6.44
N ILE A 586 25.47 37.58 5.53
CA ILE A 586 24.44 38.46 4.95
C ILE A 586 23.10 37.74 5.06
N HIS A 587 22.14 38.27 5.82
CA HIS A 587 20.82 37.64 5.94
C HIS A 587 19.69 38.65 5.93
N ALA A 588 18.57 38.27 5.33
CA ALA A 588 17.37 39.08 5.27
C ALA A 588 16.12 38.23 5.06
N GLY A 589 14.98 38.64 5.64
CA GLY A 589 13.68 37.99 5.43
C GLY A 589 13.52 36.70 6.22
N GLY A 590 13.43 36.78 7.55
CA GLY A 590 13.27 35.60 8.42
C GLY A 590 12.04 34.75 8.08
N ALA A 591 10.86 35.36 7.98
CA ALA A 591 9.65 34.67 7.52
C ALA A 591 9.66 34.57 5.99
N TRP A 592 9.85 35.70 5.30
CA TRP A 592 9.99 35.68 3.85
C TRP A 592 10.90 36.75 3.25
N TYR A 593 11.33 36.48 2.02
CA TYR A 593 12.09 37.40 1.17
C TYR A 593 11.55 37.37 -0.27
N ALA A 594 10.97 38.49 -0.72
CA ALA A 594 10.51 38.67 -2.10
C ALA A 594 11.39 39.69 -2.86
N ILE A 595 11.90 39.33 -4.02
CA ILE A 595 12.89 40.17 -4.72
C ILE A 595 12.28 41.26 -5.60
N ASP A 596 11.22 40.94 -6.32
CA ASP A 596 10.70 41.81 -7.37
C ASP A 596 9.24 42.20 -7.13
N THR A 597 8.85 43.31 -7.77
CA THR A 597 7.49 43.85 -7.65
C THR A 597 6.45 43.06 -8.44
N SER A 598 6.87 42.05 -9.20
CA SER A 598 5.97 41.15 -9.93
C SER A 598 5.56 39.94 -9.09
N THR A 599 6.24 39.69 -7.98
CA THR A 599 6.02 38.57 -7.07
C THR A 599 5.03 38.95 -5.97
N SER A 600 4.10 38.05 -5.61
CA SER A 600 3.20 38.22 -4.46
C SER A 600 3.29 37.06 -3.49
N ILE A 601 3.16 37.41 -2.20
CA ILE A 601 2.91 36.47 -1.10
C ILE A 601 1.70 37.03 -0.38
N ASP A 602 0.58 36.32 -0.47
CA ASP A 602 -0.72 36.74 0.05
C ASP A 602 -1.09 35.82 1.22
N ALA A 603 -1.05 36.38 2.43
CA ALA A 603 -1.30 35.64 3.66
C ALA A 603 -2.59 36.10 4.34
N THR A 604 -3.42 35.15 4.75
CA THR A 604 -4.64 35.39 5.54
C THR A 604 -4.77 34.32 6.61
N TYR A 605 -5.26 34.70 7.78
CA TYR A 605 -5.37 33.81 8.94
C TYR A 605 -4.09 32.99 9.11
N SER A 606 -2.95 33.64 9.30
CA SER A 606 -1.65 32.99 9.38
C SER A 606 -0.81 33.59 10.50
N ASP A 607 0.08 32.83 11.12
CA ASP A 607 0.95 33.28 12.19
C ASP A 607 2.43 33.35 11.77
N PHE A 608 3.11 34.40 12.22
CA PHE A 608 4.51 34.67 11.94
C PHE A 608 5.23 35.04 13.22
N TYR A 609 5.98 34.10 13.78
CA TYR A 609 6.60 34.32 15.09
C TYR A 609 7.98 33.68 15.22
N GLY A 610 8.87 34.38 15.92
CA GLY A 610 10.19 33.84 16.27
C GLY A 610 11.16 33.66 15.09
N ASN A 611 10.82 34.13 13.88
CA ASN A 611 11.72 34.07 12.73
C ASN A 611 12.89 35.07 12.86
N SER A 612 14.02 34.80 12.19
CA SER A 612 15.25 35.60 12.29
C SER A 612 15.07 37.10 11.90
N THR A 613 16.10 37.93 12.14
CA THR A 613 16.04 39.41 12.01
C THR A 613 15.52 39.89 10.65
N THR A 614 14.79 41.01 10.62
CA THR A 614 14.09 41.54 9.42
C THR A 614 13.16 40.48 8.81
N GLU A 615 12.16 40.08 9.58
CA GLU A 615 11.22 38.98 9.27
C GLU A 615 10.60 39.07 7.88
N PHE A 616 10.31 40.29 7.40
CA PHE A 616 9.68 40.53 6.11
C PHE A 616 10.53 41.44 5.23
N VAL A 617 10.86 40.99 4.01
CA VAL A 617 11.57 41.79 3.02
C VAL A 617 10.89 41.68 1.65
N GLY A 618 10.87 42.78 0.90
CA GLY A 618 10.21 42.88 -0.41
C GLY A 618 8.74 43.27 -0.33
N LEU A 619 8.02 42.70 0.63
CA LEU A 619 6.60 42.95 0.89
C LEU A 619 6.39 43.52 2.30
N ALA A 620 5.27 44.23 2.48
CA ALA A 620 4.90 44.75 3.78
C ALA A 620 4.54 43.60 4.75
N SER A 621 4.78 43.80 6.04
CA SER A 621 4.36 42.84 7.05
C SER A 621 2.83 42.62 7.00
N PRO A 622 2.36 41.37 7.01
CA PRO A 622 0.94 41.03 7.01
C PRO A 622 0.31 41.08 8.41
N VAL A 623 1.13 41.11 9.46
CA VAL A 623 0.73 40.92 10.86
C VAL A 623 -0.29 41.98 11.30
N GLY A 624 -1.37 41.52 11.93
CA GLY A 624 -2.46 42.35 12.44
C GLY A 624 -3.50 42.78 11.39
N ARG A 625 -3.51 42.13 10.21
CA ARG A 625 -4.50 42.32 9.14
C ARG A 625 -4.99 40.96 8.65
N ASP A 626 -6.22 40.92 8.15
CA ASP A 626 -6.78 39.74 7.47
C ASP A 626 -6.63 38.42 8.27
N GLY A 627 -6.79 38.51 9.59
CA GLY A 627 -6.66 37.38 10.52
C GLY A 627 -5.23 37.02 10.92
N ASN A 628 -4.21 37.66 10.34
CA ASN A 628 -2.82 37.28 10.59
C ASN A 628 -2.31 37.70 11.97
N LEU A 629 -1.60 36.78 12.62
CA LEU A 629 -1.04 36.89 13.95
C LEU A 629 0.49 36.99 13.91
N GLY A 630 1.06 37.25 15.08
CA GLY A 630 2.51 37.26 15.30
C GLY A 630 2.78 36.96 16.77
N VAL A 631 2.35 35.79 17.20
CA VAL A 631 2.29 35.34 18.59
C VAL A 631 2.94 33.97 18.74
N ASP A 632 3.40 33.64 19.93
CA ASP A 632 3.97 32.32 20.18
C ASP A 632 2.91 31.22 19.93
N PRO A 633 3.16 30.25 19.02
CA PRO A 633 2.23 29.16 18.76
C PRO A 633 1.96 28.28 19.97
N LEU A 634 2.88 28.24 20.94
CA LEU A 634 2.82 27.35 22.10
C LEU A 634 2.64 25.88 21.71
N TYR A 635 3.38 25.43 20.71
CA TYR A 635 3.49 24.00 20.36
C TYR A 635 3.94 23.18 21.57
N VAL A 636 3.46 21.93 21.67
CA VAL A 636 3.77 21.03 22.79
C VAL A 636 5.27 20.78 22.91
N ASN A 637 5.95 20.45 21.81
CA ASN A 637 7.38 20.19 21.82
C ASN A 637 8.07 20.49 20.48
N VAL A 638 8.76 21.63 20.42
CA VAL A 638 9.51 22.10 19.24
C VAL A 638 11.00 21.76 19.31
N ALA A 639 11.34 20.57 19.82
CA ALA A 639 12.73 20.17 19.98
C ALA A 639 13.52 20.38 18.67
N THR A 640 14.68 21.03 18.79
CA THR A 640 15.51 21.44 17.64
C THR A 640 16.57 20.39 17.27
N LYS A 641 16.49 19.18 17.85
CA LYS A 641 17.49 18.13 17.66
C LYS A 641 16.83 16.88 17.09
N ARG A 642 17.36 16.35 15.98
CA ARG A 642 16.97 15.06 15.41
C ARG A 642 16.97 13.94 16.48
N GLY A 643 15.96 13.07 16.44
CA GLY A 643 15.81 11.92 17.35
C GLY A 643 15.37 12.29 18.78
N THR A 644 14.75 13.45 18.97
CA THR A 644 14.05 13.80 20.21
C THR A 644 12.55 13.91 19.94
N ASP A 645 11.76 13.70 20.99
CA ASP A 645 10.30 13.88 20.93
C ASP A 645 9.98 15.25 20.31
N TYR A 646 9.17 15.25 19.26
CA TYR A 646 8.83 16.43 18.47
C TYR A 646 7.34 16.40 18.15
N ASP A 647 6.64 17.41 18.64
CA ASP A 647 5.19 17.47 18.64
C ASP A 647 4.75 18.90 18.34
N LEU A 648 4.22 19.08 17.13
CA LEU A 648 3.68 20.33 16.63
C LEU A 648 2.18 20.48 16.90
N SER A 649 1.58 19.63 17.74
CA SER A 649 0.26 19.89 18.27
C SER A 649 0.25 21.17 19.12
N LEU A 650 -0.87 21.88 19.11
CA LEU A 650 -1.03 23.11 19.88
C LEU A 650 -1.22 22.79 21.37
N GLY A 651 -0.35 23.36 22.20
CA GLY A 651 -0.44 23.23 23.65
C GLY A 651 -1.66 23.94 24.24
N THR A 652 -2.03 23.55 25.47
CA THR A 652 -3.18 24.16 26.17
C THR A 652 -3.02 25.67 26.31
N GLY A 653 -3.98 26.43 25.78
CA GLY A 653 -3.98 27.88 25.83
C GLY A 653 -3.20 28.55 24.71
N SER A 654 -2.80 27.79 23.68
CA SER A 654 -2.28 28.36 22.44
C SER A 654 -3.23 29.43 21.89
N PRO A 655 -2.70 30.60 21.48
CA PRO A 655 -3.49 31.64 20.83
C PRO A 655 -3.92 31.25 19.41
N LEU A 656 -3.42 30.13 18.88
CA LEU A 656 -3.70 29.63 17.54
C LEU A 656 -4.93 28.71 17.48
N ILE A 657 -5.43 28.28 18.66
CA ILE A 657 -6.65 27.51 18.76
C ILE A 657 -7.85 28.38 18.34
N ASN A 658 -8.64 27.89 17.39
CA ASN A 658 -9.81 28.55 16.82
C ASN A 658 -9.52 29.93 16.22
N ALA A 659 -8.30 30.11 15.69
CA ALA A 659 -7.82 31.38 15.15
C ALA A 659 -7.69 31.40 13.62
N GLY A 660 -7.99 30.28 12.96
CA GLY A 660 -8.00 30.14 11.51
C GLY A 660 -9.17 30.82 10.82
N ASP A 661 -9.26 30.61 9.51
CA ASP A 661 -10.35 31.12 8.69
C ASP A 661 -11.71 30.63 9.24
N PRO A 662 -12.64 31.52 9.63
CA PRO A 662 -13.95 31.15 10.17
C PRO A 662 -14.86 30.37 9.21
N SER A 663 -14.52 30.30 7.92
CA SER A 663 -15.22 29.50 6.93
C SER A 663 -14.72 28.05 6.84
N ILE A 664 -13.57 27.75 7.44
CA ILE A 664 -13.01 26.41 7.58
C ILE A 664 -13.28 25.94 9.00
N LEU A 665 -13.80 24.72 9.14
CA LEU A 665 -14.11 24.12 10.44
C LEU A 665 -13.24 22.90 10.68
N ASP A 666 -12.85 22.71 11.94
CA ASP A 666 -12.26 21.46 12.40
C ASP A 666 -13.32 20.34 12.41
N VAL A 667 -12.87 19.10 12.60
CA VAL A 667 -13.73 17.91 12.64
C VAL A 667 -14.81 17.99 13.72
N ASP A 668 -14.54 18.70 14.82
CA ASP A 668 -15.52 18.93 15.89
C ASP A 668 -16.53 20.07 15.61
N GLY A 669 -16.40 20.72 14.45
CA GLY A 669 -17.24 21.83 14.00
C GLY A 669 -16.87 23.19 14.59
N SER A 670 -15.78 23.28 15.36
CA SER A 670 -15.21 24.55 15.81
C SER A 670 -14.49 25.27 14.67
N VAL A 671 -14.14 26.54 14.87
CA VAL A 671 -13.40 27.29 13.83
C VAL A 671 -12.02 26.67 13.72
N SER A 672 -11.53 26.49 12.49
CA SER A 672 -10.21 25.89 12.24
C SER A 672 -9.13 26.45 13.17
N ASP A 673 -8.36 25.57 13.77
CA ASP A 673 -7.06 25.92 14.34
C ASP A 673 -6.11 26.41 13.22
N LEU A 674 -5.11 27.23 13.56
CA LEU A 674 -4.02 27.56 12.63
C LEU A 674 -2.98 26.46 12.61
N GLY A 675 -2.42 26.17 11.44
CA GLY A 675 -1.38 25.16 11.26
C GLY A 675 -1.89 23.84 10.68
N ALA A 676 -1.03 22.83 10.64
CA ALA A 676 -1.22 21.58 9.91
C ALA A 676 -2.26 20.61 10.50
N TYR A 677 -2.61 20.81 11.76
CA TYR A 677 -3.64 20.05 12.46
C TYR A 677 -5.01 20.74 12.43
N GLY A 678 -5.12 21.89 11.77
CA GLY A 678 -6.39 22.60 11.59
C GLY A 678 -7.18 22.10 10.37
N GLY A 679 -8.47 22.40 10.36
CA GLY A 679 -9.40 22.15 9.27
C GLY A 679 -10.01 20.75 9.27
N PRO A 680 -10.81 20.43 8.23
CA PRO A 680 -11.59 19.20 8.18
C PRO A 680 -10.73 17.93 8.07
N GLU A 681 -9.48 18.09 7.64
CA GLU A 681 -8.50 17.01 7.47
C GLU A 681 -7.46 16.99 8.61
N GLY A 682 -7.60 17.88 9.60
CA GLY A 682 -6.62 18.02 10.69
C GLY A 682 -6.52 16.84 11.65
N SER A 683 -7.51 15.94 11.67
CA SER A 683 -7.55 14.78 12.57
C SER A 683 -7.05 13.47 11.96
N GLY A 684 -6.37 13.52 10.80
CA GLY A 684 -5.93 12.34 10.04
C GLY A 684 -4.45 11.95 10.17
N TRP A 685 -3.70 12.62 11.05
CA TRP A 685 -2.25 12.43 11.22
C TRP A 685 -1.87 11.37 12.25
#